data_AF-A0A3C0QSP9-F1
#
_entry.id   AF-A0A3C0QSP9-F1
#
_cell.length_a   1.000
_cell.length_b   1.000
_cell.length_c   1.000
_cell.angle_alpha   90.00
_cell.angle_beta   90.00
_cell.angle_gamma   90.00
#
_symmetry.space_group_name_H-M   'P 1'
#
loop_
_entity.id
_entity.type
_entity.pdbx_description
1 polymer ?
#
loop_
_entity_poly.entity_id
_entity_poly.type
_entity_poly.pdbx_seq_one_letter_code
_entity_poly.pdbx_strand_id
1 'polypeptide(L)'
;MTETAQFSKNGSIKMTPEMKHYCRMSPVLTRFTTEYTAPKDRPLESFRYTPLAIGGKAKGVFVYANSEEVNTWVMDLEDVTEYPFCYYESDEQSEELSPEKTFRFIGEEPQRVEILKSMFQIVLDFYDKEQSTRQILLCDEPENHIWWMGAVSSLFPLEMSLRLSYITYTFLGEEDKRTPIYYEDTAICGVYAGNHATNYDFRRECARNDACVFDFEQDFFADVPLRDADFSELLEKTFSGDYGELQEYQKFISSHTNCRRPDNNYLQGYAYFKLMHSADTDDLHRLPEAQDFAEKFMNGDALTELAEILLANSIDKGFAGNDFSILLEFVGHCIEVGSAVREDVITRYLHFLKGIFPSVERKVYQYYRKQIQSLCSRQNVRFEESFINTISEKEFSALTQQKEKIWLQSELLLLLCRSIPHKEKAFLQDSPQITALKDCLSNLLEQPEECGGILPVIMGECSNISEKNAFLNLLYELPVVSECVDYLMKLYHQQQERNDTYEFLISLVGKSISKAFFDTAEQEFLQGQDFQKAEIGFGQMLNCHSFYMQYSERMLEVLSCLSMTDDPETARESTYRLFRFSQKYRLLNERLSADLFQMYCDLLKEGGQWYHIDSKICKQLQLFMVAVPDMEEMQSVRNMILLYHIQDEKNNFKIAPVFQRPSAYGKMKFSVMSKEEQQLCIEEIASVLCERTIAGNTAQIPCRYFLETSSQNPAHDLIFRKWFSLLLKQSPKNQQLHLLAELLTIMYAYCEINLQEQGEQIFRAGIKLRDLTSELRNQDLLLILHQNGVRVPETAMEVILQAVTSGYHNAEQNSTFGQIKNKLAGLGEKFRRS
;
A
#
# COMPACT_ATOMS: atom_id res chain seq x y z
N MET A 1 -47.65 -51.96 42.80
CA MET A 1 -48.25 -53.13 43.46
C MET A 1 -49.51 -52.71 44.20
N THR A 2 -50.56 -53.53 44.21
CA THR A 2 -51.78 -53.28 44.98
C THR A 2 -51.92 -54.41 45.99
N GLU A 3 -51.64 -54.16 47.26
CA GLU A 3 -51.93 -55.10 48.33
C GLU A 3 -52.87 -54.49 49.35
N THR A 4 -53.82 -55.30 49.80
CA THR A 4 -54.91 -54.87 50.69
C THR A 4 -54.64 -55.47 52.07
N ALA A 5 -54.32 -54.64 53.06
CA ALA A 5 -54.09 -55.11 54.43
C ALA A 5 -55.42 -55.44 55.12
N GLN A 6 -55.49 -56.57 55.84
CA GLN A 6 -56.63 -56.89 56.68
C GLN A 6 -56.40 -56.41 58.12
N PHE A 7 -57.36 -55.63 58.63
CA PHE A 7 -57.35 -55.13 60.00
C PHE A 7 -57.93 -56.16 60.98
N SER A 8 -57.30 -56.32 62.15
CA SER A 8 -57.89 -57.10 63.24
C SER A 8 -59.01 -56.31 63.92
N LYS A 9 -59.95 -57.02 64.58
CA LYS A 9 -61.08 -56.41 65.33
C LYS A 9 -60.66 -55.42 66.43
N ASN A 10 -59.38 -55.34 66.77
CA ASN A 10 -58.86 -54.47 67.83
C ASN A 10 -58.12 -53.24 67.27
N GLY A 11 -58.17 -53.00 65.96
CA GLY A 11 -57.53 -51.86 65.31
C GLY A 11 -56.03 -52.01 65.05
N SER A 12 -55.42 -53.16 65.37
CA SER A 12 -54.04 -53.44 64.98
C SER A 12 -53.96 -53.99 63.55
N ILE A 13 -53.04 -53.43 62.76
CA ILE A 13 -52.72 -53.87 61.41
C ILE A 13 -52.00 -55.21 61.51
N LYS A 14 -52.57 -56.27 60.92
CA LYS A 14 -51.89 -57.55 60.81
C LYS A 14 -51.09 -57.54 59.51
N MET A 15 -49.85 -57.06 59.60
CA MET A 15 -48.96 -56.98 58.43
C MET A 15 -48.62 -58.37 57.91
N THR A 16 -48.69 -58.54 56.59
CA THR A 16 -48.10 -59.69 55.91
C THR A 16 -46.58 -59.68 56.10
N PRO A 17 -45.88 -60.83 55.98
CA PRO A 17 -44.43 -60.89 56.02
C PRO A 17 -43.78 -59.89 55.03
N GLU A 18 -44.36 -59.72 53.84
CA GLU A 18 -43.88 -58.76 52.84
C GLU A 18 -44.04 -57.31 53.33
N MET A 19 -45.17 -56.92 53.92
CA MET A 19 -45.36 -55.55 54.47
C MET A 19 -44.40 -55.24 55.62
N LYS A 20 -44.03 -56.24 56.43
CA LYS A 20 -43.03 -56.09 57.50
C LYS A 20 -41.62 -55.90 56.93
N HIS A 21 -41.31 -56.52 55.80
CA HIS A 21 -40.06 -56.35 55.09
C HIS A 21 -39.95 -54.92 54.53
N TYR A 22 -41.00 -54.40 53.89
CA TYR A 22 -41.02 -53.03 53.35
C TYR A 22 -40.97 -51.92 54.42
N CYS A 23 -41.63 -52.09 55.57
CA CYS A 23 -41.57 -51.11 56.67
C CYS A 23 -40.19 -51.06 57.38
N ARG A 24 -39.34 -52.05 57.15
CA ARG A 24 -37.96 -52.13 57.70
C ARG A 24 -36.91 -51.48 56.79
N MET A 25 -37.19 -51.35 55.50
CA MET A 25 -36.27 -50.75 54.52
C MET A 25 -36.45 -49.23 54.33
N SER A 26 -37.34 -48.57 55.09
CA SER A 26 -37.57 -47.12 55.01
C SER A 26 -37.79 -46.50 56.40
N PRO A 27 -36.86 -45.64 56.90
CA PRO A 27 -37.00 -44.97 58.20
C PRO A 27 -38.28 -44.12 58.34
N VAL A 28 -38.79 -43.59 57.22
CA VAL A 28 -39.99 -42.76 57.15
C VAL A 28 -41.27 -43.58 57.43
N LEU A 29 -41.33 -44.83 56.97
CA LEU A 29 -42.46 -45.74 57.22
C LEU A 29 -42.44 -46.33 58.65
N THR A 30 -41.25 -46.47 59.24
CA THR A 30 -41.09 -46.94 60.63
C THR A 30 -41.61 -45.92 61.67
N ARG A 31 -41.50 -44.60 61.40
CA ARG A 31 -42.11 -43.55 62.24
C ARG A 31 -43.64 -43.51 62.14
N PHE A 32 -44.20 -43.74 60.95
CA PHE A 32 -45.66 -43.70 60.75
C PHE A 32 -46.42 -44.82 61.48
N THR A 33 -45.77 -45.97 61.69
CA THR A 33 -46.37 -47.18 62.31
C THR A 33 -46.30 -47.20 63.83
N THR A 34 -45.45 -46.37 64.44
CA THR A 34 -45.25 -46.32 65.89
C THR A 34 -46.07 -45.22 66.58
N GLU A 35 -46.48 -44.17 65.87
CA GLU A 35 -47.14 -43.00 66.49
C GLU A 35 -48.61 -42.78 66.12
N TYR A 36 -49.18 -43.47 65.12
CA TYR A 36 -50.56 -43.21 64.66
C TYR A 36 -51.54 -44.34 64.99
N THR A 37 -52.53 -44.06 65.85
CA THR A 37 -53.68 -44.94 66.11
C THR A 37 -54.93 -44.35 65.46
N ALA A 38 -55.59 -45.09 64.58
CA ALA A 38 -56.83 -44.64 63.95
C ALA A 38 -57.95 -44.46 65.01
N PRO A 39 -58.83 -43.45 64.87
CA PRO A 39 -60.00 -43.29 65.74
C PRO A 39 -60.91 -44.53 65.67
N LYS A 40 -61.36 -45.03 66.83
CA LYS A 40 -62.10 -46.30 66.97
C LYS A 40 -63.42 -46.39 66.17
N ASP A 41 -63.88 -45.28 65.62
CA ASP A 41 -65.25 -45.13 65.11
C ASP A 41 -65.32 -45.17 63.58
N ARG A 42 -64.18 -45.26 62.87
CA ARG A 42 -64.11 -45.33 61.40
C ARG A 42 -63.00 -46.30 60.95
N PRO A 43 -63.31 -47.56 60.61
CA PRO A 43 -62.31 -48.49 60.10
C PRO A 43 -61.83 -48.07 58.70
N LEU A 44 -60.52 -48.08 58.49
CA LEU A 44 -59.86 -47.86 57.19
C LEU A 44 -60.00 -49.12 56.33
N GLU A 45 -60.57 -49.02 55.12
CA GLU A 45 -60.78 -50.20 54.26
C GLU A 45 -59.69 -50.42 53.21
N SER A 46 -58.95 -49.38 52.77
CA SER A 46 -57.81 -49.55 51.87
C SER A 46 -56.78 -48.41 51.95
N PHE A 47 -55.51 -48.71 51.63
CA PHE A 47 -54.39 -47.76 51.63
C PHE A 47 -53.67 -47.82 50.28
N ARG A 48 -53.37 -46.67 49.67
CA ARG A 48 -52.58 -46.56 48.44
C ARG A 48 -51.51 -45.49 48.56
N TYR A 49 -50.28 -45.87 48.24
CA TYR A 49 -49.13 -44.97 48.10
C TYR A 49 -48.71 -44.95 46.63
N THR A 50 -48.47 -43.76 46.07
CA THR A 50 -47.89 -43.62 44.73
C THR A 50 -46.84 -42.53 44.76
N PRO A 51 -45.55 -42.86 44.55
CA PRO A 51 -44.52 -41.84 44.43
C PRO A 51 -44.72 -41.07 43.12
N LEU A 52 -44.75 -39.75 43.19
CA LEU A 52 -44.86 -38.86 42.04
C LEU A 52 -43.72 -37.85 42.07
N ALA A 53 -42.93 -37.80 41.00
CA ALA A 53 -42.01 -36.70 40.75
C ALA A 53 -42.75 -35.64 39.94
N ILE A 54 -43.08 -34.51 40.57
CA ILE A 54 -43.69 -33.36 39.89
C ILE A 54 -42.79 -32.16 40.15
N GLY A 55 -42.13 -31.65 39.11
CA GLY A 55 -41.31 -30.43 39.18
C GLY A 55 -40.02 -30.56 40.00
N GLY A 56 -39.38 -31.73 40.03
CA GLY A 56 -38.06 -31.90 40.67
C GLY A 56 -38.07 -32.03 42.20
N LYS A 57 -39.25 -32.02 42.85
CA LYS A 57 -39.40 -32.38 44.27
C LYS A 57 -40.12 -33.73 44.39
N ALA A 58 -39.63 -34.60 45.27
CA ALA A 58 -40.36 -35.80 45.65
C ALA A 58 -41.59 -35.36 46.47
N LYS A 59 -42.80 -35.61 45.96
CA LYS A 59 -44.04 -35.43 46.74
C LYS A 59 -44.72 -36.77 46.93
N GLY A 60 -45.13 -37.07 48.16
CA GLY A 60 -46.01 -38.18 48.44
C GLY A 60 -47.45 -37.76 48.24
N VAL A 61 -48.18 -38.44 47.34
CA VAL A 61 -49.63 -38.26 47.21
C VAL A 61 -50.34 -39.41 47.90
N PHE A 62 -51.18 -39.08 48.89
CA PHE A 62 -51.99 -40.04 49.63
C PHE A 62 -53.42 -39.97 49.10
N VAL A 63 -53.95 -41.10 48.66
CA VAL A 63 -55.35 -41.21 48.20
C VAL A 63 -56.06 -42.21 49.10
N TYR A 64 -57.11 -41.75 49.77
CA TYR A 64 -58.05 -42.63 50.47
C TYR A 64 -59.39 -42.65 49.74
N ALA A 65 -59.98 -43.84 49.62
CA ALA A 65 -61.34 -44.02 49.15
C ALA A 65 -62.13 -44.78 50.22
N ASN A 66 -63.22 -44.17 50.69
CA ASN A 66 -64.37 -44.93 51.19
C ASN A 66 -65.44 -44.93 50.09
N SER A 67 -66.42 -45.84 50.18
CA SER A 67 -67.41 -46.12 49.15
C SER A 67 -68.21 -44.93 48.60
N GLU A 68 -68.06 -43.72 49.16
CA GLU A 68 -68.80 -42.52 48.74
C GLU A 68 -67.94 -41.26 48.49
N GLU A 69 -66.64 -41.21 48.80
CA GLU A 69 -65.79 -40.03 48.50
C GLU A 69 -64.30 -40.38 48.42
N VAL A 70 -63.58 -39.75 47.47
CA VAL A 70 -62.13 -39.83 47.32
C VAL A 70 -61.52 -38.48 47.69
N ASN A 71 -60.72 -38.44 48.75
CA ASN A 71 -59.99 -37.24 49.15
C ASN A 71 -58.48 -37.45 48.98
N THR A 72 -57.80 -36.47 48.38
CA THR A 72 -56.37 -36.52 48.04
C THR A 72 -55.60 -35.51 48.89
N TRP A 73 -54.59 -35.97 49.61
CA TRP A 73 -53.67 -35.10 50.36
C TRP A 73 -52.26 -35.19 49.78
N VAL A 74 -51.59 -34.04 49.65
CA VAL A 74 -50.21 -33.92 49.15
C VAL A 74 -49.35 -33.35 50.29
N MET A 75 -48.29 -34.05 50.68
CA MET A 75 -47.28 -33.55 51.62
C MET A 75 -45.97 -33.24 50.90
N ASP A 76 -45.32 -32.15 51.32
CA ASP A 76 -43.99 -31.73 50.87
C ASP A 76 -42.91 -32.45 51.71
N LEU A 77 -42.01 -33.19 51.05
CA LEU A 77 -40.85 -33.87 51.67
C LEU A 77 -39.63 -32.94 51.68
N GLU A 78 -39.74 -31.77 52.32
CA GLU A 78 -38.69 -30.75 52.30
C GLU A 78 -37.53 -30.97 53.30
N ASP A 79 -37.58 -32.00 54.16
CA ASP A 79 -36.61 -32.19 55.27
C ASP A 79 -35.61 -33.37 55.12
N VAL A 80 -35.46 -33.97 53.93
CA VAL A 80 -34.44 -35.02 53.73
C VAL A 80 -33.17 -34.40 53.14
N THR A 81 -32.27 -33.93 54.02
CA THR A 81 -30.99 -33.30 53.66
C THR A 81 -29.79 -34.26 53.70
N GLU A 82 -30.00 -35.55 53.99
CA GLU A 82 -28.94 -36.54 54.12
C GLU A 82 -29.06 -37.63 53.04
N TYR A 83 -27.90 -38.08 52.53
CA TYR A 83 -27.78 -39.14 51.53
C TYR A 83 -28.62 -40.37 51.95
N PRO A 84 -29.38 -41.00 51.04
CA PRO A 84 -30.04 -42.26 51.31
C PRO A 84 -28.97 -43.35 51.34
N PHE A 85 -28.31 -43.52 52.49
CA PHE A 85 -27.42 -44.64 52.69
C PHE A 85 -28.24 -45.93 52.77
N CYS A 86 -27.87 -46.91 51.94
CA CYS A 86 -28.41 -48.26 52.01
C CYS A 86 -28.00 -48.88 53.37
N TYR A 87 -28.96 -49.38 54.14
CA TYR A 87 -28.67 -50.23 55.29
C TYR A 87 -28.38 -51.66 54.80
N TYR A 88 -27.22 -52.21 55.16
CA TYR A 88 -26.94 -53.64 55.06
C TYR A 88 -27.05 -54.23 56.46
N GLU A 89 -28.04 -55.11 56.68
CA GLU A 89 -28.09 -55.96 57.87
C GLU A 89 -27.45 -57.30 57.50
N SER A 90 -26.19 -57.52 57.87
CA SER A 90 -25.71 -58.86 58.19
C SER A 90 -25.95 -59.09 59.68
N ASP A 91 -26.20 -60.34 60.09
CA ASP A 91 -26.59 -60.71 61.46
C ASP A 91 -25.53 -60.35 62.54
N GLU A 92 -24.37 -59.82 62.15
CA GLU A 92 -23.35 -59.30 63.07
C GLU A 92 -22.84 -57.93 62.58
N GLN A 93 -23.32 -56.86 63.23
CA GLN A 93 -22.94 -55.44 63.07
C GLN A 93 -23.60 -54.70 61.90
N SER A 94 -24.61 -53.88 62.23
CA SER A 94 -25.09 -52.81 61.36
C SER A 94 -23.99 -51.75 61.21
N GLU A 95 -23.15 -51.86 60.20
CA GLU A 95 -22.16 -50.84 59.90
C GLU A 95 -22.82 -49.67 59.16
N GLU A 96 -22.81 -48.50 59.81
CA GLU A 96 -23.23 -47.25 59.19
C GLU A 96 -22.26 -46.92 58.04
N LEU A 97 -22.81 -46.84 56.83
CA LEU A 97 -22.10 -46.42 55.62
C LEU A 97 -21.77 -44.93 55.79
N SER A 98 -20.52 -44.64 56.17
CA SER A 98 -20.02 -43.28 56.30
C SER A 98 -18.97 -43.02 55.21
N PRO A 99 -18.93 -41.80 54.63
CA PRO A 99 -17.91 -41.43 53.66
C PRO A 99 -16.49 -41.73 54.17
N GLU A 100 -16.22 -41.51 55.46
CA GLU A 100 -14.93 -41.79 56.11
C GLU A 100 -14.51 -43.26 56.04
N LYS A 101 -15.44 -44.20 56.27
CA LYS A 101 -15.16 -45.64 56.18
C LYS A 101 -14.97 -46.08 54.73
N THR A 102 -15.79 -45.56 53.81
CA THR A 102 -15.63 -45.80 52.38
C THR A 102 -14.27 -45.30 51.88
N PHE A 103 -13.85 -44.12 52.29
CA PHE A 103 -12.57 -43.56 51.90
C PHE A 103 -11.40 -44.35 52.44
N ARG A 104 -11.49 -44.80 53.70
CA ARG A 104 -10.50 -45.69 54.29
C ARG A 104 -10.41 -47.01 53.51
N PHE A 105 -11.53 -47.64 53.18
CA PHE A 105 -11.54 -48.88 52.40
C PHE A 105 -10.82 -48.73 51.04
N ILE A 106 -11.09 -47.64 50.32
CA ILE A 106 -10.44 -47.38 49.02
C ILE A 106 -8.97 -46.98 49.20
N GLY A 107 -8.64 -46.17 50.21
CA GLY A 107 -7.29 -45.66 50.45
C GLY A 107 -6.32 -46.66 51.11
N GLU A 108 -6.82 -47.79 51.64
CA GLU A 108 -6.00 -48.84 52.26
C GLU A 108 -5.05 -49.53 51.25
N GLU A 109 -5.43 -49.62 49.98
CA GLU A 109 -4.63 -50.25 48.92
C GLU A 109 -4.59 -49.37 47.66
N PRO A 110 -3.40 -48.99 47.14
CA PRO A 110 -3.29 -48.14 45.96
C PRO A 110 -4.02 -48.71 44.72
N GLN A 111 -4.07 -50.03 44.58
CA GLN A 111 -4.76 -50.70 43.47
C GLN A 111 -6.28 -50.45 43.48
N ARG A 112 -6.89 -50.23 44.65
CA ARG A 112 -8.34 -49.99 44.74
C ARG A 112 -8.74 -48.64 44.17
N VAL A 113 -7.87 -47.63 44.29
CA VAL A 113 -8.06 -46.33 43.64
C VAL A 113 -8.04 -46.47 42.12
N GLU A 114 -7.12 -47.26 41.56
CA GLU A 114 -7.07 -47.51 40.11
C GLU A 114 -8.30 -48.26 39.61
N ILE A 115 -8.76 -49.27 40.36
CA ILE A 115 -10.00 -49.98 40.04
C ILE A 115 -11.20 -49.02 40.09
N LEU A 116 -11.26 -48.15 41.11
CA LEU A 116 -12.33 -47.15 41.24
C LEU A 116 -12.34 -46.16 40.08
N LYS A 117 -11.17 -45.67 39.64
CA LYS A 117 -11.04 -44.80 38.46
C LYS A 117 -11.59 -45.48 37.21
N SER A 118 -11.30 -46.77 37.03
CA SER A 118 -11.86 -47.54 35.92
C SER A 118 -13.38 -47.69 36.03
N MET A 119 -13.90 -48.07 37.21
CA MET A 119 -15.34 -48.14 37.47
C MET A 119 -16.03 -46.81 37.13
N PHE A 120 -15.44 -45.70 37.56
CA PHE A 120 -15.93 -44.36 37.28
C PHE A 120 -15.95 -44.05 35.77
N GLN A 121 -14.83 -44.24 35.06
CA GLN A 121 -14.78 -43.95 33.61
C GLN A 121 -15.78 -44.79 32.81
N ILE A 122 -15.99 -46.05 33.21
CA ILE A 122 -16.94 -46.94 32.56
C ILE A 122 -18.38 -46.47 32.78
N VAL A 123 -18.71 -46.01 33.98
CA VAL A 123 -20.01 -45.39 34.24
C VAL A 123 -20.24 -44.25 33.25
N LEU A 124 -19.29 -43.34 33.09
CA LEU A 124 -19.45 -42.22 32.15
C LEU A 124 -19.65 -42.69 30.71
N ASP A 125 -18.82 -43.62 30.24
CA ASP A 125 -18.88 -44.18 28.88
C ASP A 125 -20.18 -44.93 28.58
N PHE A 126 -20.83 -45.47 29.61
CA PHE A 126 -22.11 -46.15 29.47
C PHE A 126 -23.25 -45.17 29.21
N TYR A 127 -23.26 -44.05 29.92
CA TYR A 127 -24.31 -43.06 29.81
C TYR A 127 -24.20 -42.19 28.55
N ASP A 128 -23.00 -42.06 27.97
CA ASP A 128 -22.76 -41.41 26.67
C ASP A 128 -23.47 -42.11 25.49
N LYS A 129 -23.60 -43.44 25.53
CA LYS A 129 -24.10 -44.25 24.39
C LYS A 129 -25.63 -44.28 24.23
N GLU A 130 -26.35 -43.38 24.91
CA GLU A 130 -27.83 -43.34 25.01
C GLU A 130 -28.49 -44.67 25.44
N GLN A 131 -27.73 -45.62 25.99
CA GLN A 131 -28.26 -46.89 26.49
C GLN A 131 -28.58 -46.76 27.99
N SER A 132 -29.86 -46.59 28.31
CA SER A 132 -30.34 -46.22 29.64
C SER A 132 -30.31 -47.33 30.71
N THR A 133 -29.62 -48.45 30.49
CA THR A 133 -29.77 -49.64 31.34
C THR A 133 -28.48 -50.42 31.59
N ARG A 134 -27.29 -49.82 31.45
CA ARG A 134 -26.06 -50.55 31.72
C ARG A 134 -25.74 -50.58 33.22
N GLN A 135 -25.49 -51.78 33.75
CA GLN A 135 -25.33 -52.03 35.18
C GLN A 135 -23.87 -52.33 35.53
N ILE A 136 -23.43 -51.99 36.74
CA ILE A 136 -22.11 -52.39 37.26
C ILE A 136 -22.28 -53.70 38.01
N LEU A 137 -21.64 -54.77 37.53
CA LEU A 137 -21.60 -56.08 38.17
C LEU A 137 -20.33 -56.18 39.04
N LEU A 138 -20.51 -56.26 40.36
CA LEU A 138 -19.43 -56.33 41.36
C LEU A 138 -19.36 -57.73 41.98
N CYS A 139 -18.34 -58.49 41.64
CA CYS A 139 -18.08 -59.81 42.23
C CYS A 139 -16.85 -59.72 43.14
N ASP A 140 -17.07 -59.32 44.40
CA ASP A 140 -16.10 -59.22 45.50
C ASP A 140 -16.71 -59.83 46.78
N GLU A 141 -16.01 -59.92 47.90
CA GLU A 141 -16.59 -60.33 49.19
C GLU A 141 -17.85 -59.51 49.55
N PRO A 142 -18.89 -60.14 50.16
CA PRO A 142 -20.17 -59.48 50.48
C PRO A 142 -19.99 -58.17 51.24
N GLU A 143 -19.03 -58.16 52.15
CA GLU A 143 -18.69 -57.03 53.00
C GLU A 143 -18.09 -55.86 52.20
N ASN A 144 -17.47 -56.13 51.03
CA ASN A 144 -16.82 -55.14 50.17
C ASN A 144 -17.79 -54.47 49.19
N HIS A 145 -18.88 -55.13 48.82
CA HIS A 145 -19.86 -54.62 47.83
C HIS A 145 -20.36 -53.23 48.18
N ILE A 146 -20.76 -53.05 49.43
CA ILE A 146 -21.32 -51.78 49.90
C ILE A 146 -20.29 -50.66 49.87
N TRP A 147 -19.01 -50.97 50.09
CA TRP A 147 -17.92 -50.01 50.03
C TRP A 147 -17.61 -49.61 48.59
N TRP A 148 -17.61 -50.53 47.63
CA TRP A 148 -17.46 -50.22 46.20
C TRP A 148 -18.63 -49.39 45.67
N MET A 149 -19.86 -49.77 45.99
CA MET A 149 -21.06 -49.02 45.59
C MET A 149 -21.06 -47.62 46.21
N GLY A 150 -20.72 -47.52 47.49
CA GLY A 150 -20.57 -46.26 48.21
C GLY A 150 -19.48 -45.39 47.59
N ALA A 151 -18.33 -45.97 47.25
CA ALA A 151 -17.20 -45.24 46.66
C ALA A 151 -17.59 -44.64 45.30
N VAL A 152 -18.11 -45.44 44.37
CA VAL A 152 -18.55 -44.95 43.05
C VAL A 152 -19.68 -43.94 43.17
N SER A 153 -20.68 -44.21 44.02
CA SER A 153 -21.82 -43.29 44.22
C SER A 153 -21.40 -41.96 44.82
N SER A 154 -20.41 -41.96 45.71
CA SER A 154 -19.87 -40.77 46.36
C SER A 154 -19.11 -39.84 45.41
N LEU A 155 -18.79 -40.27 44.19
CA LEU A 155 -18.14 -39.43 43.18
C LEU A 155 -19.10 -38.47 42.49
N PHE A 156 -20.40 -38.73 42.59
CA PHE A 156 -21.45 -37.95 41.92
C PHE A 156 -22.36 -37.22 42.91
N PRO A 157 -22.99 -36.11 42.48
CA PRO A 157 -24.15 -35.57 43.18
C PRO A 157 -25.25 -36.61 43.37
N LEU A 158 -26.03 -36.47 44.44
CA LEU A 158 -27.08 -37.41 44.79
C LEU A 158 -28.06 -37.70 43.64
N GLU A 159 -28.45 -36.67 42.89
CA GLU A 159 -29.40 -36.80 41.77
C GLU A 159 -28.86 -37.68 40.61
N MET A 160 -27.53 -37.70 40.44
CA MET A 160 -26.85 -38.55 39.46
C MET A 160 -26.59 -39.95 40.03
N SER A 161 -26.19 -40.05 41.30
CA SER A 161 -25.89 -41.34 41.93
C SER A 161 -27.12 -42.25 42.01
N LEU A 162 -28.32 -41.68 42.22
CA LEU A 162 -29.60 -42.41 42.19
C LEU A 162 -29.92 -43.07 40.85
N ARG A 163 -29.21 -42.72 39.77
CA ARG A 163 -29.37 -43.33 38.46
C ARG A 163 -28.48 -44.57 38.28
N LEU A 164 -27.44 -44.70 39.09
CA LEU A 164 -26.50 -45.82 39.00
C LEU A 164 -27.21 -47.12 39.41
N SER A 165 -26.96 -48.18 38.64
CA SER A 165 -27.51 -49.51 38.90
C SER A 165 -26.35 -50.47 39.14
N TYR A 166 -26.37 -51.11 40.31
CA TYR A 166 -25.39 -52.11 40.71
C TYR A 166 -26.04 -53.49 40.77
N ILE A 167 -25.26 -54.53 40.48
CA ILE A 167 -25.60 -55.94 40.67
C ILE A 167 -24.36 -56.61 41.26
N THR A 168 -24.53 -57.63 42.10
CA THR A 168 -23.41 -58.39 42.67
C THR A 168 -23.29 -59.80 42.09
N TYR A 169 -24.43 -60.47 41.81
CA TYR A 169 -24.50 -61.72 41.04
C TYR A 169 -25.80 -61.83 40.26
N THR A 170 -25.74 -62.45 39.08
CA THR A 170 -26.93 -62.89 38.34
C THR A 170 -27.32 -64.30 38.78
N PHE A 171 -28.56 -64.49 39.26
CA PHE A 171 -29.14 -65.83 39.46
C PHE A 171 -29.52 -66.51 38.12
N LEU A 172 -29.43 -65.78 37.01
CA LEU A 172 -29.95 -66.15 35.70
C LEU A 172 -29.00 -67.08 34.92
N GLY A 173 -28.92 -68.32 35.37
CA GLY A 173 -28.61 -69.45 34.50
C GLY A 173 -29.88 -69.79 33.72
N GLU A 174 -29.81 -69.80 32.40
CA GLU A 174 -30.90 -70.37 31.62
C GLU A 174 -31.04 -71.87 31.96
N GLU A 175 -32.19 -72.27 32.52
CA GLU A 175 -32.89 -73.47 32.04
C GLU A 175 -34.35 -73.69 32.50
N ASP A 176 -34.96 -72.85 33.36
CA ASP A 176 -36.39 -73.06 33.69
C ASP A 176 -37.30 -71.90 33.27
N LYS A 177 -37.84 -71.99 32.04
CA LYS A 177 -38.86 -71.08 31.48
C LYS A 177 -40.22 -71.14 32.21
N ARG A 178 -40.30 -71.75 33.40
CA ARG A 178 -41.55 -71.99 34.14
C ARG A 178 -41.71 -71.19 35.42
N THR A 179 -40.68 -70.49 35.87
CA THR A 179 -40.77 -69.69 37.10
C THR A 179 -40.67 -68.21 36.74
N PRO A 180 -41.72 -67.40 36.91
CA PRO A 180 -41.60 -65.96 36.80
C PRO A 180 -40.69 -65.48 37.94
N ILE A 181 -39.50 -65.01 37.59
CA ILE A 181 -38.58 -64.36 38.54
C ILE A 181 -39.04 -62.91 38.65
N TYR A 182 -39.43 -62.50 39.85
CA TYR A 182 -39.74 -61.10 40.14
C TYR A 182 -38.42 -60.38 40.45
N TYR A 183 -38.25 -59.15 39.96
CA TYR A 183 -37.05 -58.31 40.22
C TYR A 183 -36.73 -58.16 41.73
N GLU A 184 -37.70 -58.45 42.60
CA GLU A 184 -37.61 -58.41 44.06
C GLU A 184 -36.69 -59.49 44.66
N ASP A 185 -36.36 -60.56 43.91
CA ASP A 185 -35.46 -61.63 44.34
C ASP A 185 -33.96 -61.33 44.05
N THR A 186 -33.62 -60.13 43.54
CA THR A 186 -32.24 -59.72 43.18
C THR A 186 -31.55 -58.83 44.23
N ALA A 187 -31.95 -58.94 45.50
CA ALA A 187 -31.31 -58.22 46.59
C ALA A 187 -29.86 -58.70 46.77
N ILE A 188 -28.90 -57.79 46.51
CA ILE A 188 -27.45 -57.81 46.86
C ILE A 188 -27.04 -59.09 47.60
N CYS A 189 -26.76 -60.17 46.86
CA CYS A 189 -26.26 -61.41 47.46
C CYS A 189 -24.73 -61.40 47.48
N GLY A 190 -24.16 -61.88 48.57
CA GLY A 190 -22.72 -62.02 48.78
C GLY A 190 -22.07 -63.17 48.01
N VAL A 191 -20.73 -63.22 48.05
CA VAL A 191 -19.92 -64.36 47.57
C VAL A 191 -20.40 -65.65 48.21
N TYR A 192 -20.74 -66.63 47.38
CA TYR A 192 -20.76 -68.01 47.82
C TYR A 192 -19.38 -68.62 47.60
N ALA A 193 -18.56 -68.59 48.65
CA ALA A 193 -17.29 -69.32 48.67
C ALA A 193 -17.61 -70.81 48.75
N GLY A 194 -17.73 -71.45 47.58
CA GLY A 194 -18.02 -72.87 47.45
C GLY A 194 -18.93 -73.14 46.27
N ASN A 195 -18.49 -74.05 45.39
CA ASN A 195 -19.27 -74.54 44.26
C ASN A 195 -20.73 -74.81 44.68
N HIS A 196 -21.68 -74.24 43.92
CA HIS A 196 -23.14 -74.49 43.96
C HIS A 196 -24.01 -73.50 44.75
N ALA A 197 -24.20 -72.27 44.23
CA ALA A 197 -25.42 -71.49 44.52
C ALA A 197 -25.72 -70.39 43.49
N THR A 198 -24.72 -69.83 42.80
CA THR A 198 -24.93 -68.82 41.75
C THR A 198 -24.77 -69.48 40.36
N ASN A 199 -25.66 -69.16 39.42
CA ASN A 199 -25.48 -69.52 38.00
C ASN A 199 -24.50 -68.55 37.30
N TYR A 200 -23.60 -67.95 38.06
CA TYR A 200 -22.64 -66.98 37.58
C TYR A 200 -21.62 -67.67 36.67
N ASP A 201 -21.59 -67.26 35.41
CA ASP A 201 -20.56 -67.67 34.45
C ASP A 201 -19.81 -66.42 34.02
N PHE A 202 -18.59 -66.28 34.53
CA PHE A 202 -17.68 -65.18 34.21
C PHE A 202 -17.58 -64.89 32.70
N ARG A 203 -17.48 -65.94 31.86
CA ARG A 203 -17.34 -65.74 30.40
C ARG A 203 -18.63 -65.22 29.78
N ARG A 204 -19.78 -65.64 30.32
CA ARG A 204 -21.11 -65.21 29.87
C ARG A 204 -21.38 -63.77 30.29
N GLU A 205 -21.09 -63.43 31.54
CA GLU A 205 -21.30 -62.08 32.07
C GLU A 205 -20.36 -61.07 31.39
N CYS A 206 -19.09 -61.42 31.15
CA CYS A 206 -18.17 -60.57 30.39
C CYS A 206 -18.58 -60.36 28.92
N ALA A 207 -19.41 -61.25 28.35
CA ALA A 207 -19.92 -61.13 26.99
C ALA A 207 -21.20 -60.27 26.88
N ARG A 208 -21.77 -59.84 28.02
CA ARG A 208 -22.96 -59.00 28.05
C ARG A 208 -22.63 -57.57 27.66
N ASN A 209 -23.46 -56.98 26.81
CA ASN A 209 -23.33 -55.58 26.40
C ASN A 209 -24.05 -54.61 27.34
N ASP A 210 -24.86 -55.14 28.27
CA ASP A 210 -25.69 -54.40 29.22
C ASP A 210 -25.13 -54.38 30.65
N ALA A 211 -23.94 -54.95 30.89
CA ALA A 211 -23.26 -54.88 32.18
C ALA A 211 -21.75 -54.62 32.01
N CYS A 212 -21.11 -53.96 32.98
CA CYS A 212 -19.65 -54.02 33.16
C CYS A 212 -19.32 -54.95 34.31
N VAL A 213 -18.40 -55.88 34.11
CA VAL A 213 -18.00 -56.84 35.12
C VAL A 213 -16.71 -56.41 35.79
N PHE A 214 -16.73 -56.33 37.12
CA PHE A 214 -15.57 -56.20 38.00
C PHE A 214 -15.56 -57.41 38.92
N ASP A 215 -14.72 -58.39 38.60
CA ASP A 215 -14.64 -59.67 39.29
C ASP A 215 -13.29 -59.78 40.00
N PHE A 216 -13.32 -59.57 41.31
CA PHE A 216 -12.16 -59.60 42.20
C PHE A 216 -11.68 -61.03 42.48
N GLU A 217 -12.55 -62.04 42.35
CA GLU A 217 -12.14 -63.44 42.46
C GLU A 217 -11.36 -63.92 41.23
N GLN A 218 -11.73 -63.43 40.05
CA GLN A 218 -11.08 -63.77 38.77
C GLN A 218 -9.99 -62.77 38.35
N ASP A 219 -9.67 -61.77 39.18
CA ASP A 219 -8.72 -60.68 38.88
C ASP A 219 -9.05 -59.97 37.56
N PHE A 220 -10.36 -59.86 37.26
CA PHE A 220 -10.86 -59.23 36.04
C PHE A 220 -11.43 -57.87 36.35
N PHE A 221 -10.63 -56.86 36.04
CA PHE A 221 -11.03 -55.47 36.03
C PHE A 221 -11.06 -55.04 34.57
N ALA A 222 -12.16 -54.45 34.13
CA ALA A 222 -12.14 -53.75 32.86
C ALA A 222 -11.05 -52.68 32.95
N ASP A 223 -10.00 -52.79 32.13
CA ASP A 223 -8.85 -51.87 32.15
C ASP A 223 -9.16 -50.64 31.30
N VAL A 224 -9.95 -49.74 31.87
CA VAL A 224 -10.35 -48.48 31.22
C VAL A 224 -9.73 -47.34 32.02
N PRO A 225 -8.65 -46.71 31.54
CA PRO A 225 -8.05 -45.59 32.25
C PRO A 225 -9.03 -44.41 32.25
N LEU A 226 -9.11 -43.73 33.39
CA LEU A 226 -9.80 -42.45 33.49
C LEU A 226 -9.11 -41.44 32.56
N ARG A 227 -9.89 -40.87 31.63
CA ARG A 227 -9.34 -40.06 30.54
C ARG A 227 -8.87 -38.68 31.00
N ASP A 228 -9.46 -38.15 32.07
CA ASP A 228 -9.10 -36.86 32.66
C ASP A 228 -8.06 -37.06 33.79
N ALA A 229 -6.83 -36.65 33.53
CA ALA A 229 -5.72 -36.79 34.47
C ALA A 229 -5.88 -35.92 35.73
N ASP A 230 -6.46 -34.73 35.59
CA ASP A 230 -6.68 -33.83 36.73
C ASP A 230 -7.78 -34.36 37.64
N PHE A 231 -8.85 -34.91 37.05
CA PHE A 231 -9.88 -35.57 37.81
C PHE A 231 -9.34 -36.84 38.47
N SER A 232 -8.44 -37.56 37.78
CA SER A 232 -7.71 -38.69 38.39
C SER A 232 -6.92 -38.27 39.63
N GLU A 233 -6.21 -37.13 39.57
CA GLU A 233 -5.51 -36.56 40.73
C GLU A 233 -6.48 -36.12 41.83
N LEU A 234 -7.63 -35.53 41.49
CA LEU A 234 -8.69 -35.20 42.45
C LEU A 234 -9.18 -36.45 43.19
N LEU A 235 -9.36 -37.57 42.48
CA LEU A 235 -9.77 -38.82 43.12
C LEU A 235 -8.68 -39.35 44.06
N GLU A 236 -7.41 -39.35 43.65
CA GLU A 236 -6.29 -39.73 44.53
C GLU A 236 -6.23 -38.86 45.79
N LYS A 237 -6.40 -37.54 45.64
CA LYS A 237 -6.45 -36.58 46.74
C LYS A 237 -7.66 -36.80 47.67
N THR A 238 -8.83 -37.06 47.08
CA THR A 238 -10.05 -37.39 47.83
C THR A 238 -9.85 -38.62 48.71
N PHE A 239 -9.39 -39.73 48.12
CA PHE A 239 -9.26 -41.00 48.84
C PHE A 239 -8.00 -41.09 49.71
N SER A 240 -7.10 -40.09 49.63
CA SER A 240 -6.04 -39.89 50.62
C SER A 240 -6.47 -39.02 51.81
N GLY A 241 -7.71 -38.51 51.82
CA GLY A 241 -8.35 -37.88 52.97
C GLY A 241 -8.78 -36.42 52.79
N ASP A 242 -8.58 -35.82 51.62
CA ASP A 242 -8.98 -34.44 51.33
C ASP A 242 -10.18 -34.38 50.36
N TYR A 243 -11.39 -34.48 50.93
CA TYR A 243 -12.64 -34.54 50.18
C TYR A 243 -13.24 -33.16 49.84
N GLY A 244 -12.62 -32.06 50.32
CA GLY A 244 -13.22 -30.72 50.21
C GLY A 244 -13.49 -30.31 48.76
N GLU A 245 -12.54 -30.56 47.87
CA GLU A 245 -12.62 -30.15 46.47
C GLU A 245 -13.70 -30.92 45.68
N LEU A 246 -13.84 -32.23 45.92
CA LEU A 246 -14.89 -33.02 45.29
C LEU A 246 -16.29 -32.64 45.79
N GLN A 247 -16.44 -32.29 47.08
CA GLN A 247 -17.71 -31.76 47.59
C GLN A 247 -18.09 -30.42 46.95
N GLU A 248 -17.13 -29.51 46.83
CA GLU A 248 -17.34 -28.22 46.17
C GLU A 248 -17.73 -28.41 44.71
N TYR A 249 -17.07 -29.34 44.01
CA TYR A 249 -17.41 -29.67 42.64
C TYR A 249 -18.83 -30.26 42.49
N GLN A 250 -19.21 -31.20 43.35
CA GLN A 250 -20.56 -31.77 43.35
C GLN A 250 -21.63 -30.73 43.65
N LYS A 251 -21.34 -29.80 44.57
CA LYS A 251 -22.21 -28.67 44.88
C LYS A 251 -22.35 -27.76 43.66
N PHE A 252 -21.25 -27.43 42.97
CA PHE A 252 -21.28 -26.67 41.73
C PHE A 252 -22.20 -27.32 40.69
N ILE A 253 -22.02 -28.61 40.39
CA ILE A 253 -22.85 -29.33 39.41
C ILE A 253 -24.33 -29.30 39.79
N SER A 254 -24.64 -29.51 41.06
CA SER A 254 -26.03 -29.57 41.55
C SER A 254 -26.73 -28.21 41.53
N SER A 255 -26.01 -27.14 41.87
CA SER A 255 -26.62 -25.82 42.13
C SER A 255 -26.45 -24.79 41.01
N HIS A 256 -25.45 -24.95 40.14
CA HIS A 256 -25.10 -23.94 39.12
C HIS A 256 -25.21 -24.46 37.68
N THR A 257 -25.54 -25.74 37.48
CA THR A 257 -25.64 -26.34 36.15
C THR A 257 -26.93 -27.15 36.00
N ASN A 258 -27.29 -27.50 34.76
CA ASN A 258 -28.34 -28.45 34.41
C ASN A 258 -27.80 -29.85 34.06
N CYS A 259 -26.50 -30.11 34.26
CA CYS A 259 -25.92 -31.43 34.05
C CYS A 259 -26.48 -32.41 35.10
N ARG A 260 -27.23 -33.43 34.67
CA ARG A 260 -27.93 -34.39 35.57
C ARG A 260 -27.73 -35.85 35.20
N ARG A 261 -26.85 -36.12 34.23
CA ARG A 261 -26.51 -37.48 33.80
C ARG A 261 -25.07 -37.78 34.23
N PRO A 262 -24.79 -38.99 34.74
CA PRO A 262 -23.43 -39.42 35.04
C PRO A 262 -22.74 -39.87 33.74
N ASP A 263 -22.58 -38.95 32.80
CA ASP A 263 -21.95 -39.15 31.48
C ASP A 263 -20.66 -38.32 31.35
N ASN A 264 -19.94 -38.40 30.23
CA ASN A 264 -18.65 -37.70 30.13
C ASN A 264 -18.79 -36.17 30.18
N ASN A 265 -19.99 -35.59 30.07
CA ASN A 265 -20.17 -34.16 30.33
C ASN A 265 -19.97 -33.82 31.82
N TYR A 266 -20.19 -34.77 32.74
CA TYR A 266 -19.83 -34.59 34.15
C TYR A 266 -18.32 -34.46 34.35
N LEU A 267 -17.48 -35.04 33.49
CA LEU A 267 -16.03 -34.76 33.55
C LEU A 267 -15.70 -33.40 32.95
N GLN A 268 -16.32 -33.05 31.82
CA GLN A 268 -16.13 -31.74 31.19
C GLN A 268 -16.49 -30.57 32.12
N GLY A 269 -17.49 -30.75 32.99
CA GLY A 269 -17.84 -29.76 34.01
C GLY A 269 -16.72 -29.46 34.99
N TYR A 270 -15.80 -30.42 35.22
CA TYR A 270 -14.66 -30.23 36.10
C TYR A 270 -13.62 -29.28 35.49
N ALA A 271 -13.48 -29.28 34.15
CA ALA A 271 -12.65 -28.30 33.46
C ALA A 271 -13.13 -26.86 33.74
N TYR A 272 -14.44 -26.63 33.65
CA TYR A 272 -15.04 -25.34 33.98
C TYR A 272 -14.82 -25.01 35.47
N PHE A 273 -15.15 -25.93 36.38
CA PHE A 273 -15.00 -25.73 37.81
C PHE A 273 -13.55 -25.36 38.20
N LYS A 274 -12.57 -26.08 37.65
CA LYS A 274 -11.15 -25.84 37.92
C LYS A 274 -10.73 -24.45 37.44
N LEU A 275 -11.07 -24.07 36.20
CA LEU A 275 -10.77 -22.73 35.68
C LEU A 275 -11.37 -21.60 36.52
N MET A 276 -12.54 -21.80 37.12
CA MET A 276 -13.18 -20.83 38.00
C MET A 276 -12.50 -20.69 39.37
N HIS A 277 -11.88 -21.76 39.89
CA HIS A 277 -11.32 -21.81 41.25
C HIS A 277 -9.79 -21.62 41.29
N SER A 278 -9.05 -22.21 40.35
CA SER A 278 -7.59 -22.05 40.27
C SER A 278 -7.21 -20.75 39.57
N ALA A 279 -7.95 -20.41 38.50
CA ALA A 279 -7.71 -19.29 37.59
C ALA A 279 -6.21 -19.08 37.27
N ASP A 280 -5.45 -20.18 37.19
CA ASP A 280 -4.03 -20.15 36.87
C ASP A 280 -3.85 -20.37 35.36
N THR A 281 -2.81 -19.77 34.80
CA THR A 281 -2.61 -19.76 33.34
C THR A 281 -2.31 -21.13 32.76
N ASP A 282 -1.87 -22.08 33.59
CA ASP A 282 -1.50 -23.44 33.18
C ASP A 282 -2.73 -24.29 32.83
N ASP A 283 -3.92 -23.95 33.33
CA ASP A 283 -5.18 -24.67 33.08
C ASP A 283 -5.88 -24.24 31.77
N LEU A 284 -5.35 -23.23 31.05
CA LEU A 284 -5.98 -22.67 29.84
C LEU A 284 -6.17 -23.68 28.70
N HIS A 285 -5.37 -24.74 28.66
CA HIS A 285 -5.52 -25.82 27.67
C HIS A 285 -6.88 -26.53 27.78
N ARG A 286 -7.58 -26.41 28.91
CA ARG A 286 -8.91 -26.99 29.17
C ARG A 286 -10.07 -26.09 28.76
N LEU A 287 -9.78 -24.89 28.26
CA LEU A 287 -10.80 -23.90 27.87
C LEU A 287 -11.82 -24.45 26.85
N PRO A 288 -11.43 -25.26 25.83
CA PRO A 288 -12.41 -25.83 24.91
C PRO A 288 -13.44 -26.74 25.59
N GLU A 289 -13.03 -27.56 26.56
CA GLU A 289 -13.93 -28.45 27.29
C GLU A 289 -14.86 -27.67 28.23
N ALA A 290 -14.33 -26.64 28.88
CA ALA A 290 -15.11 -25.76 29.73
C ALA A 290 -16.16 -24.95 28.94
N GLN A 291 -15.79 -24.47 27.74
CA GLN A 291 -16.70 -23.80 26.83
C GLN A 291 -17.84 -24.74 26.41
N ASP A 292 -17.52 -25.93 25.90
CA ASP A 292 -18.50 -26.93 25.47
C ASP A 292 -19.47 -27.29 26.59
N PHE A 293 -18.97 -27.39 27.82
CA PHE A 293 -19.80 -27.66 28.99
C PHE A 293 -20.74 -26.49 29.31
N ALA A 294 -20.23 -25.27 29.36
CA ALA A 294 -21.01 -24.08 29.68
C ALA A 294 -22.14 -23.85 28.67
N GLU A 295 -21.86 -24.01 27.38
CA GLU A 295 -22.85 -23.88 26.31
C GLU A 295 -24.00 -24.89 26.43
N LYS A 296 -23.70 -26.13 26.84
CA LYS A 296 -24.70 -27.21 26.95
C LYS A 296 -25.51 -27.16 28.24
N PHE A 297 -24.87 -26.83 29.37
CA PHE A 297 -25.45 -27.09 30.69
C PHE A 297 -25.62 -25.86 31.58
N MET A 298 -25.20 -24.68 31.13
CA MET A 298 -25.31 -23.44 31.90
C MET A 298 -26.11 -22.36 31.15
N ASN A 299 -26.34 -21.21 31.79
CA ASN A 299 -26.96 -20.05 31.15
C ASN A 299 -25.90 -19.20 30.41
N GLY A 300 -26.35 -18.28 29.56
CA GLY A 300 -25.45 -17.39 28.80
C GLY A 300 -24.51 -16.56 29.69
N ASP A 301 -24.91 -16.26 30.93
CA ASP A 301 -24.11 -15.51 31.90
C ASP A 301 -22.84 -16.28 32.34
N ALA A 302 -22.87 -17.62 32.30
CA ALA A 302 -21.74 -18.46 32.69
C ALA A 302 -20.53 -18.33 31.74
N LEU A 303 -20.79 -18.10 30.45
CA LEU A 303 -19.73 -17.80 29.48
C LEU A 303 -19.13 -16.42 29.72
N THR A 304 -19.95 -15.46 30.15
CA THR A 304 -19.49 -14.11 30.53
C THR A 304 -18.59 -14.17 31.75
N GLU A 305 -19.02 -14.88 32.79
CA GLU A 305 -18.26 -15.03 34.04
C GLU A 305 -16.91 -15.72 33.80
N LEU A 306 -16.92 -16.80 33.01
CA LEU A 306 -15.70 -17.50 32.61
C LEU A 306 -14.77 -16.57 31.81
N ALA A 307 -15.31 -15.81 30.84
CA ALA A 307 -14.51 -14.84 30.08
C ALA A 307 -13.92 -13.75 30.98
N GLU A 308 -14.67 -13.21 31.95
CA GLU A 308 -14.19 -12.18 32.88
C GLU A 308 -13.06 -12.68 33.78
N ILE A 309 -13.20 -13.88 34.34
CA ILE A 309 -12.16 -14.50 35.19
C ILE A 309 -10.90 -14.78 34.37
N LEU A 310 -11.05 -15.30 33.16
CA LEU A 310 -9.92 -15.57 32.27
C LEU A 310 -9.21 -14.28 31.87
N LEU A 311 -9.95 -13.23 31.50
CA LEU A 311 -9.36 -11.92 31.19
C LEU A 311 -8.63 -11.32 32.39
N ALA A 312 -9.24 -11.38 33.58
CA ALA A 312 -8.64 -10.88 34.82
C ALA A 312 -7.36 -11.62 35.23
N ASN A 313 -7.29 -12.93 34.94
CA ASN A 313 -6.16 -13.76 35.35
C ASN A 313 -5.10 -13.97 34.26
N SER A 314 -5.38 -13.58 33.01
CA SER A 314 -4.40 -13.64 31.91
C SER A 314 -4.07 -12.24 31.39
N ILE A 315 -4.96 -11.63 30.62
CA ILE A 315 -4.77 -10.37 29.89
C ILE A 315 -4.47 -9.20 30.83
N ASP A 316 -5.24 -9.05 31.91
CA ASP A 316 -5.09 -7.94 32.86
C ASP A 316 -3.79 -8.09 33.69
N LYS A 317 -3.25 -9.31 33.82
CA LYS A 317 -1.95 -9.60 34.44
C LYS A 317 -0.77 -9.54 33.46
N GLY A 318 -1.01 -9.30 32.17
CA GLY A 318 0.04 -9.21 31.16
C GLY A 318 0.53 -10.57 30.63
N PHE A 319 -0.26 -11.64 30.75
CA PHE A 319 0.12 -12.96 30.26
C PHE A 319 0.29 -13.00 28.74
N ALA A 320 1.47 -13.44 28.30
CA ALA A 320 1.87 -13.51 26.90
C ALA A 320 2.40 -14.92 26.58
N GLY A 321 1.54 -15.93 26.74
CA GLY A 321 1.86 -17.35 26.50
C GLY A 321 1.32 -17.92 25.18
N ASN A 322 1.60 -19.21 24.95
CA ASN A 322 1.18 -19.94 23.74
C ASN A 322 -0.35 -20.06 23.61
N ASP A 323 -1.08 -20.03 24.72
CA ASP A 323 -2.54 -20.19 24.76
C ASP A 323 -3.30 -18.89 24.48
N PHE A 324 -2.59 -17.80 24.19
CA PHE A 324 -3.21 -16.50 23.88
C PHE A 324 -4.21 -16.57 22.72
N SER A 325 -3.92 -17.38 21.69
CA SER A 325 -4.85 -17.54 20.56
C SER A 325 -6.14 -18.24 20.95
N ILE A 326 -6.06 -19.24 21.84
CA ILE A 326 -7.22 -20.00 22.34
C ILE A 326 -8.12 -19.08 23.16
N LEU A 327 -7.51 -18.29 24.07
CA LEU A 327 -8.22 -17.30 24.86
C LEU A 327 -8.90 -16.24 23.98
N LEU A 328 -8.19 -15.73 22.97
CA LEU A 328 -8.74 -14.73 22.04
C LEU A 328 -9.89 -15.29 21.17
N GLU A 329 -9.82 -16.57 20.79
CA GLU A 329 -10.88 -17.26 20.06
C GLU A 329 -12.14 -17.45 20.94
N PHE A 330 -11.96 -17.94 22.16
CA PHE A 330 -13.04 -18.11 23.15
C PHE A 330 -13.76 -16.78 23.45
N VAL A 331 -12.98 -15.74 23.75
CA VAL A 331 -13.54 -14.42 24.05
C VAL A 331 -14.22 -13.80 22.82
N GLY A 332 -13.68 -14.03 21.63
CA GLY A 332 -14.33 -13.68 20.37
C GLY A 332 -15.69 -14.35 20.20
N HIS A 333 -15.78 -15.65 20.51
CA HIS A 333 -17.03 -16.40 20.50
C HIS A 333 -18.05 -15.82 21.51
N CYS A 334 -17.62 -15.49 22.73
CA CYS A 334 -18.48 -14.87 23.73
C CYS A 334 -19.07 -13.53 23.28
N ILE A 335 -18.31 -12.73 22.52
CA ILE A 335 -18.84 -11.50 21.92
C ILE A 335 -19.88 -11.81 20.83
N GLU A 336 -19.63 -12.81 19.99
CA GLU A 336 -20.52 -13.18 18.87
C GLU A 336 -21.88 -13.73 19.35
N VAL A 337 -21.88 -14.49 20.45
CA VAL A 337 -23.10 -15.02 21.08
C VAL A 337 -23.81 -13.95 21.94
N GLY A 338 -23.16 -12.81 22.18
CA GLY A 338 -23.72 -11.69 22.95
C GLY A 338 -23.66 -11.89 24.47
N SER A 339 -22.82 -12.82 24.95
CA SER A 339 -22.61 -13.02 26.39
C SER A 339 -21.65 -11.97 26.99
N ALA A 340 -20.68 -11.46 26.24
CA ALA A 340 -19.72 -10.48 26.74
C ALA A 340 -20.00 -9.03 26.30
N VAL A 341 -19.62 -8.05 27.14
CA VAL A 341 -19.66 -6.63 26.78
C VAL A 341 -18.52 -6.33 25.80
N ARG A 342 -18.84 -6.32 24.51
CA ARG A 342 -17.91 -6.13 23.39
C ARG A 342 -16.89 -5.00 23.59
N GLU A 343 -17.31 -3.85 24.09
CA GLU A 343 -16.42 -2.68 24.26
C GLU A 343 -15.41 -2.87 25.40
N ASP A 344 -15.82 -3.46 26.53
CA ASP A 344 -14.94 -3.68 27.69
C ASP A 344 -13.84 -4.67 27.34
N VAL A 345 -14.21 -5.79 26.71
CA VAL A 345 -13.29 -6.84 26.29
C VAL A 345 -12.22 -6.30 25.33
N ILE A 346 -12.63 -5.60 24.28
CA ILE A 346 -11.69 -5.03 23.31
C ILE A 346 -10.76 -4.03 24.00
N THR A 347 -11.28 -3.22 24.92
CA THR A 347 -10.50 -2.24 25.68
C THR A 347 -9.42 -2.92 26.52
N ARG A 348 -9.72 -4.04 27.20
CA ARG A 348 -8.72 -4.80 27.97
C ARG A 348 -7.60 -5.37 27.10
N TYR A 349 -7.92 -5.96 25.94
CA TYR A 349 -6.88 -6.43 25.00
C TYR A 349 -6.02 -5.30 24.45
N LEU A 350 -6.60 -4.14 24.16
CA LEU A 350 -5.84 -2.96 23.74
C LEU A 350 -4.93 -2.46 24.86
N HIS A 351 -5.40 -2.46 26.12
CA HIS A 351 -4.58 -2.14 27.29
C HIS A 351 -3.45 -3.14 27.52
N PHE A 352 -3.68 -4.43 27.34
CA PHE A 352 -2.64 -5.45 27.34
C PHE A 352 -1.59 -5.17 26.26
N LEU A 353 -2.05 -4.94 25.02
CA LEU A 353 -1.14 -4.65 23.91
C LEU A 353 -0.31 -3.39 24.18
N LYS A 354 -0.93 -2.35 24.76
CA LYS A 354 -0.27 -1.13 25.22
C LYS A 354 0.76 -1.41 26.31
N GLY A 355 0.45 -2.27 27.29
CA GLY A 355 1.35 -2.63 28.38
C GLY A 355 2.60 -3.39 27.91
N ILE A 356 2.44 -4.31 26.96
CA ILE A 356 3.57 -5.05 26.39
C ILE A 356 4.34 -4.23 25.34
N PHE A 357 3.70 -3.24 24.72
CA PHE A 357 4.27 -2.44 23.63
C PHE A 357 5.69 -1.94 23.92
N PRO A 358 5.99 -1.24 25.03
CA PRO A 358 7.35 -0.78 25.32
C PRO A 358 8.30 -1.88 25.81
N SER A 359 7.80 -3.07 26.16
CA SER A 359 8.51 -4.05 27.00
C SER A 359 9.02 -5.27 26.25
N VAL A 360 8.43 -5.62 25.11
CA VAL A 360 8.74 -6.85 24.34
C VAL A 360 9.51 -6.55 23.05
N GLU A 361 10.05 -7.58 22.40
CA GLU A 361 10.66 -7.45 21.07
C GLU A 361 9.61 -7.29 19.96
N ARG A 362 10.01 -6.66 18.84
CA ARG A 362 9.15 -6.41 17.67
C ARG A 362 8.37 -7.64 17.20
N LYS A 363 9.02 -8.81 17.13
CA LYS A 363 8.38 -10.05 16.65
C LYS A 363 7.25 -10.50 17.57
N VAL A 364 7.47 -10.41 18.88
CA VAL A 364 6.50 -10.78 19.91
C VAL A 364 5.31 -9.81 19.88
N TYR A 365 5.58 -8.51 19.81
CA TYR A 365 4.52 -7.50 19.65
C TYR A 365 3.68 -7.73 18.38
N GLN A 366 4.33 -7.97 17.24
CA GLN A 366 3.64 -8.17 15.96
C GLN A 366 2.75 -9.42 15.96
N TYR A 367 3.14 -10.48 16.68
CA TYR A 367 2.31 -11.67 16.87
C TYR A 367 1.01 -11.32 17.59
N TYR A 368 1.08 -10.69 18.77
CA TYR A 368 -0.12 -10.30 19.54
C TYR A 368 -0.97 -9.25 18.83
N ARG A 369 -0.34 -8.23 18.23
CA ARG A 369 -1.02 -7.21 17.44
C ARG A 369 -1.88 -7.82 16.34
N LYS A 370 -1.35 -8.77 15.56
CA LYS A 370 -2.11 -9.41 14.47
C LYS A 370 -3.35 -10.15 14.97
N GLN A 371 -3.24 -10.84 16.11
CA GLN A 371 -4.37 -11.56 16.69
C GLN A 371 -5.45 -10.60 17.20
N ILE A 372 -5.07 -9.56 17.95
CA ILE A 372 -6.01 -8.54 18.44
C ILE A 372 -6.64 -7.75 17.29
N GLN A 373 -5.86 -7.44 16.25
CA GLN A 373 -6.37 -6.79 15.04
C GLN A 373 -7.40 -7.66 14.31
N SER A 374 -7.20 -8.98 14.26
CA SER A 374 -8.18 -9.93 13.73
C SER A 374 -9.50 -9.90 14.52
N LEU A 375 -9.43 -9.92 15.86
CA LEU A 375 -10.60 -9.79 16.73
C LEU A 375 -11.34 -8.47 16.47
N CYS A 376 -10.63 -7.33 16.46
CA CYS A 376 -11.22 -6.02 16.17
C CYS A 376 -11.91 -6.01 14.79
N SER A 377 -11.30 -6.62 13.78
CA SER A 377 -11.84 -6.68 12.42
C SER A 377 -13.13 -7.51 12.35
N ARG A 378 -13.19 -8.68 13.00
CA ARG A 378 -14.42 -9.50 13.11
C ARG A 378 -15.55 -8.72 13.77
N GLN A 379 -15.20 -7.89 14.74
CA GLN A 379 -16.13 -7.04 15.44
C GLN A 379 -16.42 -5.72 14.72
N ASN A 380 -15.86 -5.43 13.54
CA ASN A 380 -16.04 -4.12 12.86
C ASN A 380 -15.59 -2.92 13.74
N VAL A 381 -14.54 -3.10 14.52
CA VAL A 381 -13.85 -2.06 15.29
C VAL A 381 -12.54 -1.72 14.58
N ARG A 382 -12.26 -0.42 14.41
CA ARG A 382 -10.99 0.04 13.83
C ARG A 382 -9.88 -0.07 14.86
N PHE A 383 -9.01 -1.08 14.68
CA PHE A 383 -7.92 -1.38 15.59
C PHE A 383 -7.00 -0.18 15.82
N GLU A 384 -6.53 0.45 14.75
CA GLU A 384 -5.55 1.54 14.83
C GLU A 384 -6.08 2.76 15.59
N GLU A 385 -7.34 3.14 15.33
CA GLU A 385 -8.03 4.21 16.03
C GLU A 385 -8.22 3.88 17.52
N SER A 386 -8.72 2.68 17.80
CA SER A 386 -8.99 2.25 19.18
C SER A 386 -7.71 2.13 20.00
N PHE A 387 -6.64 1.58 19.42
CA PHE A 387 -5.35 1.44 20.10
C PHE A 387 -4.72 2.80 20.41
N ILE A 388 -4.68 3.73 19.44
CA ILE A 388 -4.14 5.07 19.66
C ILE A 388 -4.91 5.80 20.77
N ASN A 389 -6.23 5.65 20.83
CA ASN A 389 -7.05 6.24 21.89
C ASN A 389 -6.77 5.68 23.30
N THR A 390 -6.14 4.50 23.41
CA THR A 390 -5.71 3.97 24.72
C THR A 390 -4.42 4.60 25.25
N ILE A 391 -3.64 5.29 24.40
CA ILE A 391 -2.36 5.89 24.76
C ILE A 391 -2.60 7.35 25.18
N SER A 392 -2.26 7.69 26.43
CA SER A 392 -2.35 9.08 26.89
C SER A 392 -1.23 9.94 26.30
N GLU A 393 -1.43 11.26 26.25
CA GLU A 393 -0.43 12.22 25.74
C GLU A 393 0.94 12.10 26.46
N LYS A 394 0.93 11.85 27.76
CA LYS A 394 2.16 11.63 28.56
C LYS A 394 2.89 10.36 28.16
N GLU A 395 2.16 9.27 27.96
CA GLU A 395 2.74 7.99 27.52
C GLU A 395 3.23 8.08 26.08
N PHE A 396 2.51 8.81 25.24
CA PHE A 396 2.91 9.09 23.88
C PHE A 396 4.26 9.81 23.85
N SER A 397 4.40 10.88 24.63
CA SER A 397 5.67 11.62 24.77
C SER A 397 6.80 10.74 25.32
N ALA A 398 6.51 9.86 26.28
CA ALA A 398 7.49 8.92 26.80
C ALA A 398 7.94 7.89 25.75
N LEU A 399 7.02 7.36 24.95
CA LEU A 399 7.30 6.41 23.87
C LEU A 399 8.11 7.06 22.74
N THR A 400 7.82 8.31 22.38
CA THR A 400 8.59 9.04 21.35
C THR A 400 9.99 9.41 21.80
N GLN A 401 10.22 9.60 23.10
CA GLN A 401 11.54 9.92 23.65
C GLN A 401 12.49 8.69 23.78
N GLN A 402 12.00 7.46 23.62
CA GLN A 402 12.81 6.24 23.69
C GLN A 402 13.67 6.02 22.43
N LYS A 403 14.72 6.83 22.26
CA LYS A 403 15.62 6.81 21.08
C LYS A 403 16.31 5.45 20.83
N GLU A 404 16.41 4.59 21.85
CA GLU A 404 17.06 3.27 21.75
C GLU A 404 16.16 2.19 21.12
N LYS A 405 14.84 2.40 21.03
CA LYS A 405 13.88 1.42 20.50
C LYS A 405 13.18 1.94 19.25
N ILE A 406 13.96 2.15 18.20
CA ILE A 406 13.55 2.76 16.93
C ILE A 406 12.28 2.13 16.36
N TRP A 407 12.21 0.79 16.37
CA TRP A 407 11.04 0.06 15.86
C TRP A 407 9.72 0.41 16.58
N LEU A 408 9.74 0.86 17.84
CA LEU A 408 8.55 1.33 18.55
C LEU A 408 8.03 2.63 17.94
N GLN A 409 8.93 3.57 17.69
CA GLN A 409 8.60 4.85 17.04
C GLN A 409 8.06 4.61 15.64
N SER A 410 8.68 3.70 14.89
CA SER A 410 8.24 3.27 13.56
C SER A 410 6.83 2.70 13.57
N GLU A 411 6.53 1.80 14.51
CA GLU A 411 5.22 1.17 14.62
C GLU A 411 4.17 2.17 15.10
N LEU A 412 4.50 3.01 16.09
CA LEU A 412 3.62 4.07 16.59
C LEU A 412 3.24 5.06 15.48
N LEU A 413 4.21 5.44 14.65
CA LEU A 413 4.01 6.29 13.50
C LEU A 413 3.06 5.65 12.46
N LEU A 414 3.22 4.35 12.18
CA LEU A 414 2.32 3.63 11.28
C LEU A 414 0.89 3.55 11.83
N LEU A 415 0.74 3.27 13.14
CA LEU A 415 -0.55 3.23 13.81
C LEU A 415 -1.25 4.60 13.79
N LEU A 416 -0.52 5.67 14.07
CA LEU A 416 -1.03 7.04 13.95
C LEU A 416 -1.50 7.34 12.53
N CYS A 417 -0.68 7.07 11.50
CA CYS A 417 -1.01 7.35 10.11
C CYS A 417 -2.30 6.63 9.64
N ARG A 418 -2.54 5.42 10.16
CA ARG A 418 -3.72 4.61 9.87
C ARG A 418 -4.93 4.98 10.72
N SER A 419 -4.73 5.49 11.93
CA SER A 419 -5.81 5.91 12.83
C SER A 419 -6.56 7.15 12.35
N ILE A 420 -5.88 8.07 11.64
CA ILE A 420 -6.48 9.33 11.18
C ILE A 420 -7.44 9.05 10.00
N PRO A 421 -8.73 9.39 10.09
CA PRO A 421 -9.69 9.21 8.99
C PRO A 421 -9.29 9.97 7.72
N HIS A 422 -9.47 9.36 6.53
CA HIS A 422 -9.17 9.99 5.23
C HIS A 422 -9.81 11.38 5.02
N LYS A 423 -10.99 11.62 5.60
CA LYS A 423 -11.67 12.93 5.52
C LYS A 423 -11.05 13.99 6.44
N GLU A 424 -10.41 13.57 7.52
CA GLU A 424 -9.71 14.45 8.48
C GLU A 424 -8.24 14.68 8.09
N LYS A 425 -7.67 13.81 7.24
CA LYS A 425 -6.36 14.04 6.59
C LYS A 425 -6.33 15.28 5.69
N ALA A 426 -7.49 15.83 5.31
CA ALA A 426 -7.61 16.95 4.38
C ALA A 426 -7.29 18.33 4.99
N PHE A 427 -7.19 18.46 6.32
CA PHE A 427 -6.80 19.71 6.96
C PHE A 427 -5.93 19.44 8.20
N LEU A 428 -4.62 19.63 8.05
CA LEU A 428 -3.64 19.74 9.13
C LEU A 428 -3.98 20.95 10.04
N GLN A 429 -5.02 20.83 10.86
CA GLN A 429 -5.22 21.68 12.04
C GLN A 429 -4.57 21.01 13.25
N ASP A 430 -4.20 21.81 14.25
CA ASP A 430 -3.52 21.38 15.49
C ASP A 430 -4.33 20.35 16.30
N SER A 431 -4.32 19.09 15.87
CA SER A 431 -4.79 17.98 16.68
C SER A 431 -3.62 17.40 17.50
N PRO A 432 -3.87 16.92 18.73
CA PRO A 432 -2.83 16.27 19.53
C PRO A 432 -2.17 15.10 18.80
N GLN A 433 -2.92 14.39 17.95
CA GLN A 433 -2.41 13.27 17.14
C GLN A 433 -1.47 13.74 16.01
N ILE A 434 -1.71 14.93 15.44
CA ILE A 434 -0.82 15.51 14.43
C ILE A 434 0.46 16.04 15.07
N THR A 435 0.39 16.66 16.25
CA THR A 435 1.59 17.06 17.01
C THR A 435 2.42 15.82 17.39
N ALA A 436 1.76 14.79 17.91
CA ALA A 436 2.35 13.47 18.16
C ALA A 436 3.01 12.85 16.92
N LEU A 437 2.35 12.95 15.76
CA LEU A 437 2.89 12.52 14.47
C LEU A 437 4.16 13.31 14.10
N LYS A 438 4.16 14.64 14.25
CA LYS A 438 5.32 15.51 14.01
C LYS A 438 6.50 15.15 14.93
N ASP A 439 6.22 14.88 16.20
CA ASP A 439 7.25 14.51 17.18
C ASP A 439 7.85 13.12 16.89
N CYS A 440 7.01 12.13 16.54
CA CYS A 440 7.46 10.82 16.05
C CYS A 440 8.36 10.96 14.82
N LEU A 441 7.90 11.70 13.81
CA LEU A 441 8.64 11.92 12.56
C LEU A 441 9.96 12.64 12.81
N SER A 442 9.97 13.68 13.65
CA SER A 442 11.19 14.44 13.96
C SER A 442 12.28 13.55 14.57
N ASN A 443 11.91 12.71 15.54
CA ASN A 443 12.84 11.78 16.16
C ASN A 443 13.32 10.69 15.19
N LEU A 444 12.44 10.17 14.34
CA LEU A 444 12.77 9.16 13.34
C LEU A 444 13.74 9.70 12.28
N LEU A 445 13.56 10.97 11.87
CA LEU A 445 14.41 11.66 10.89
C LEU A 445 15.84 11.93 11.40
N GLU A 446 16.10 11.84 12.71
CA GLU A 446 17.48 11.83 13.23
C GLU A 446 18.22 10.51 12.93
N GLN A 447 17.52 9.49 12.40
CA GLN A 447 18.05 8.15 12.12
C GLN A 447 17.70 7.70 10.69
N PRO A 448 18.54 8.06 9.70
CA PRO A 448 18.19 7.91 8.28
C PRO A 448 17.92 6.47 7.85
N GLU A 449 18.59 5.49 8.46
CA GLU A 449 18.53 4.07 8.08
C GLU A 449 17.14 3.44 8.20
N GLU A 450 16.40 3.80 9.24
CA GLU A 450 15.06 3.26 9.49
C GLU A 450 13.98 4.04 8.71
N CYS A 451 14.19 5.34 8.49
CA CYS A 451 13.31 6.19 7.66
C CYS A 451 13.10 5.60 6.26
N GLY A 452 14.14 5.00 5.70
CA GLY A 452 14.12 4.38 4.37
C GLY A 452 13.09 3.28 4.18
N GLY A 453 12.79 2.50 5.22
CA GLY A 453 11.80 1.43 5.17
C GLY A 453 10.38 1.90 5.49
N ILE A 454 10.23 2.95 6.31
CA ILE A 454 8.94 3.33 6.91
C ILE A 454 8.21 4.37 6.06
N LEU A 455 8.94 5.34 5.50
CA LEU A 455 8.34 6.39 4.67
C LEU A 455 7.57 5.83 3.46
N PRO A 456 8.09 4.83 2.71
CA PRO A 456 7.33 4.20 1.63
C PRO A 456 6.03 3.55 2.10
N VAL A 457 6.03 2.93 3.29
CA VAL A 457 4.85 2.28 3.86
C VAL A 457 3.79 3.32 4.21
N ILE A 458 4.15 4.39 4.92
CA ILE A 458 3.22 5.49 5.25
C ILE A 458 2.63 6.12 4.00
N MET A 459 3.45 6.27 2.96
CA MET A 459 3.03 6.80 1.67
C MET A 459 2.07 5.89 0.92
N GLY A 460 2.22 4.57 1.08
CA GLY A 460 1.26 3.58 0.59
C GLY A 460 -0.11 3.67 1.27
N GLU A 461 -0.16 4.12 2.52
CA GLU A 461 -1.41 4.32 3.29
C GLU A 461 -2.16 5.62 2.93
N CYS A 462 -1.55 6.50 2.12
CA CYS A 462 -2.20 7.70 1.60
C CYS A 462 -3.02 7.36 0.35
N SER A 463 -4.35 7.48 0.47
CA SER A 463 -5.32 7.04 -0.53
C SER A 463 -5.34 7.89 -1.81
N ASN A 464 -4.89 9.15 -1.73
CA ASN A 464 -4.96 10.09 -2.83
C ASN A 464 -3.78 11.09 -2.82
N ILE A 465 -3.60 11.78 -3.95
CA ILE A 465 -2.50 12.74 -4.16
C ILE A 465 -2.54 13.91 -3.15
N SER A 466 -3.72 14.33 -2.70
CA SER A 466 -3.85 15.42 -1.71
C SER A 466 -3.29 15.00 -0.35
N GLU A 467 -3.62 13.79 0.13
CA GLU A 467 -3.07 13.23 1.37
C GLU A 467 -1.55 13.07 1.29
N LYS A 468 -1.07 12.57 0.14
CA LYS A 468 0.36 12.47 -0.15
C LYS A 468 1.06 13.83 -0.07
N ASN A 469 0.46 14.86 -0.67
CA ASN A 469 1.00 16.23 -0.63
C ASN A 469 0.94 16.87 0.76
N ALA A 470 -0.09 16.59 1.57
CA ALA A 470 -0.18 17.07 2.94
C ALA A 470 0.90 16.44 3.83
N PHE A 471 1.12 15.13 3.72
CA PHE A 471 2.22 14.45 4.41
C PHE A 471 3.60 14.95 3.95
N LEU A 472 3.76 15.25 2.65
CA LEU A 472 4.97 15.89 2.13
C LEU A 472 5.21 17.26 2.76
N ASN A 473 4.18 18.12 2.82
CA ASN A 473 4.30 19.44 3.44
C ASN A 473 4.69 19.33 4.91
N LEU A 474 4.14 18.34 5.63
CA LEU A 474 4.52 18.02 7.00
C LEU A 474 6.01 17.69 7.11
N LEU A 475 6.54 16.85 6.22
CA LEU A 475 7.97 16.52 6.19
C LEU A 475 8.84 17.76 5.94
N TYR A 476 8.39 18.68 5.06
CA TYR A 476 9.12 19.93 4.78
C TYR A 476 9.15 20.92 5.95
N GLU A 477 8.18 20.86 6.85
CA GLU A 477 8.17 21.69 8.07
C GLU A 477 9.20 21.23 9.11
N LEU A 478 9.77 20.02 8.97
CA LEU A 478 10.71 19.46 9.93
C LEU A 478 12.16 19.88 9.63
N PRO A 479 12.97 20.26 10.64
CA PRO A 479 14.29 20.87 10.45
C PRO A 479 15.41 19.93 9.97
N VAL A 480 15.20 18.61 9.93
CA VAL A 480 16.25 17.58 9.72
C VAL A 480 16.30 17.01 8.29
N VAL A 481 15.61 17.64 7.34
CA VAL A 481 15.33 17.05 6.01
C VAL A 481 16.57 16.85 5.14
N SER A 482 17.66 17.62 5.29
CA SER A 482 18.80 17.56 4.37
C SER A 482 19.57 16.22 4.41
N GLU A 483 19.78 15.62 5.58
CA GLU A 483 20.55 14.36 5.72
C GLU A 483 19.69 13.13 5.39
N CYS A 484 18.40 13.15 5.75
CA CYS A 484 17.45 12.11 5.34
C CYS A 484 17.25 12.07 3.82
N VAL A 485 17.26 13.23 3.15
CA VAL A 485 17.17 13.32 1.69
C VAL A 485 18.36 12.60 1.03
N ASP A 486 19.58 12.76 1.52
CA ASP A 486 20.76 12.06 1.00
C ASP A 486 20.69 10.54 1.20
N TYR A 487 20.12 10.08 2.32
CA TYR A 487 19.94 8.65 2.56
C TYR A 487 18.80 8.04 1.71
N LEU A 488 17.68 8.74 1.57
CA LEU A 488 16.60 8.37 0.64
C LEU A 488 17.12 8.32 -0.81
N MET A 489 18.10 9.18 -1.15
CA MET A 489 18.80 9.16 -2.44
C MET A 489 19.77 7.98 -2.61
N LYS A 490 20.36 7.45 -1.53
CA LYS A 490 21.16 6.21 -1.58
C LYS A 490 20.27 4.98 -1.75
N LEU A 491 19.14 4.91 -1.05
CA LEU A 491 18.12 3.88 -1.25
C LEU A 491 17.53 3.92 -2.68
N TYR A 492 17.33 5.12 -3.22
CA TYR A 492 16.95 5.37 -4.63
C TYR A 492 17.90 4.72 -5.64
N HIS A 493 19.21 4.68 -5.37
CA HIS A 493 20.16 3.99 -6.23
C HIS A 493 20.15 2.47 -6.08
N GLN A 494 19.66 1.94 -4.95
CA GLN A 494 19.66 0.52 -4.64
C GLN A 494 18.37 -0.20 -5.04
N GLN A 495 17.21 0.46 -5.02
CA GLN A 495 15.90 -0.14 -5.36
C GLN A 495 15.42 0.26 -6.77
N GLN A 496 16.07 -0.32 -7.80
CA GLN A 496 15.83 -0.02 -9.22
C GLN A 496 14.50 -0.56 -9.81
N GLU A 497 13.54 -1.00 -8.99
CA GLU A 497 12.30 -1.63 -9.46
C GLU A 497 11.08 -0.69 -9.44
N ARG A 498 10.35 -0.69 -10.56
CA ARG A 498 9.23 0.19 -10.92
C ARG A 498 8.08 0.10 -9.92
N ASN A 499 7.79 1.18 -9.20
CA ASN A 499 6.53 1.36 -8.47
C ASN A 499 6.19 2.86 -8.35
N ASP A 500 4.93 3.21 -8.13
CA ASP A 500 4.42 4.60 -8.00
C ASP A 500 5.15 5.45 -6.92
N THR A 501 5.86 4.79 -6.01
CA THR A 501 6.79 5.39 -5.04
C THR A 501 7.98 6.09 -5.72
N TYR A 502 8.30 5.71 -6.97
CA TYR A 502 9.39 6.20 -7.82
C TYR A 502 9.18 7.64 -8.29
N GLU A 503 8.04 7.95 -8.93
CA GLU A 503 7.71 9.33 -9.35
C GLU A 503 7.59 10.27 -8.14
N PHE A 504 7.24 9.71 -6.98
CA PHE A 504 7.04 10.42 -5.73
C PHE A 504 8.36 10.81 -5.03
N LEU A 505 9.33 9.89 -4.90
CA LEU A 505 10.67 10.22 -4.36
C LEU A 505 11.36 11.27 -5.25
N ILE A 506 11.14 11.20 -6.56
CA ILE A 506 11.59 12.19 -7.54
C ILE A 506 10.94 13.58 -7.31
N SER A 507 9.66 13.64 -6.95
CA SER A 507 8.96 14.89 -6.59
C SER A 507 9.48 15.52 -5.29
N LEU A 508 9.74 14.69 -4.26
CA LEU A 508 10.23 15.14 -2.94
C LEU A 508 11.68 15.65 -3.01
N VAL A 509 12.57 14.86 -3.62
CA VAL A 509 13.99 15.20 -3.83
C VAL A 509 14.13 16.34 -4.84
N GLY A 510 13.32 16.32 -5.90
CA GLY A 510 13.30 17.30 -6.97
C GLY A 510 12.80 18.69 -6.56
N LYS A 511 12.36 18.90 -5.32
CA LYS A 511 12.01 20.23 -4.75
C LYS A 511 13.01 20.77 -3.73
N SER A 512 13.71 19.92 -2.97
CA SER A 512 14.65 20.35 -1.92
C SER A 512 16.09 20.52 -2.42
N ILE A 513 16.62 19.55 -3.17
CA ILE A 513 17.98 19.61 -3.74
C ILE A 513 18.04 20.66 -4.86
N SER A 514 16.95 20.79 -5.61
CA SER A 514 16.86 21.64 -6.79
C SER A 514 16.77 23.13 -6.46
N LYS A 515 16.18 23.53 -5.32
CA LYS A 515 16.13 24.95 -4.93
C LYS A 515 17.53 25.46 -4.59
N ALA A 516 18.30 24.72 -3.80
CA ALA A 516 19.67 25.13 -3.45
C ALA A 516 20.59 25.15 -4.69
N PHE A 517 20.47 24.17 -5.59
CA PHE A 517 21.22 24.17 -6.86
C PHE A 517 20.76 25.29 -7.81
N PHE A 518 19.45 25.55 -7.90
CA PHE A 518 18.89 26.64 -8.71
C PHE A 518 19.33 27.99 -8.17
N ASP A 519 19.20 28.24 -6.87
CA ASP A 519 19.61 29.48 -6.21
C ASP A 519 21.13 29.69 -6.38
N THR A 520 21.93 28.62 -6.35
CA THR A 520 23.39 28.69 -6.61
C THR A 520 23.68 29.04 -8.07
N ALA A 521 23.04 28.36 -9.03
CA ALA A 521 23.21 28.65 -10.46
C ALA A 521 22.70 30.05 -10.84
N GLU A 522 21.58 30.49 -10.25
CA GLU A 522 21.01 31.83 -10.39
C GLU A 522 21.95 32.88 -9.76
N GLN A 523 22.56 32.62 -8.61
CA GLN A 523 23.54 33.53 -8.02
C GLN A 523 24.86 33.59 -8.81
N GLU A 524 25.41 32.46 -9.25
CA GLU A 524 26.60 32.42 -10.10
C GLU A 524 26.37 33.18 -11.42
N PHE A 525 25.13 33.14 -11.92
CA PHE A 525 24.65 33.89 -13.07
C PHE A 525 24.52 35.40 -12.78
N LEU A 526 23.79 35.79 -11.73
CA LEU A 526 23.57 37.20 -11.36
C LEU A 526 24.87 37.91 -10.97
N GLN A 527 25.84 37.17 -10.45
CA GLN A 527 27.16 37.70 -10.09
C GLN A 527 28.13 37.76 -11.29
N GLY A 528 27.73 37.29 -12.47
CA GLY A 528 28.47 37.44 -13.72
C GLY A 528 29.80 36.67 -13.79
N GLN A 529 30.01 35.64 -12.96
CA GLN A 529 31.33 35.02 -12.82
C GLN A 529 31.59 33.89 -13.83
N ASP A 530 30.57 33.11 -14.22
CA ASP A 530 30.74 32.03 -15.20
C ASP A 530 29.41 31.55 -15.81
N PHE A 531 29.06 32.10 -16.97
CA PHE A 531 27.85 31.73 -17.71
C PHE A 531 27.86 30.25 -18.15
N GLN A 532 29.03 29.68 -18.45
CA GLN A 532 29.15 28.30 -18.90
C GLN A 532 28.87 27.32 -17.76
N LYS A 533 29.29 27.68 -16.55
CA LYS A 533 28.98 26.93 -15.34
C LYS A 533 27.48 26.98 -15.00
N ALA A 534 26.85 28.15 -15.12
CA ALA A 534 25.40 28.29 -14.99
C ALA A 534 24.64 27.45 -16.03
N GLU A 535 25.07 27.47 -17.30
CA GLU A 535 24.47 26.65 -18.37
C GLU A 535 24.59 25.15 -18.10
N ILE A 536 25.74 24.69 -17.60
CA ILE A 536 25.95 23.30 -17.20
C ILE A 536 25.03 22.94 -16.02
N GLY A 537 24.92 23.81 -15.02
CA GLY A 537 24.04 23.63 -13.88
C GLY A 537 22.58 23.50 -14.30
N PHE A 538 22.08 24.44 -15.10
CA PHE A 538 20.71 24.39 -15.63
C PHE A 538 20.48 23.19 -16.57
N GLY A 539 21.48 22.84 -17.38
CA GLY A 539 21.43 21.69 -18.27
C GLY A 539 21.39 20.35 -17.55
N GLN A 540 22.05 20.23 -16.40
CA GLN A 540 21.95 19.08 -15.51
C GLN A 540 20.56 18.99 -14.88
N MET A 541 19.98 20.13 -14.45
CA MET A 541 18.63 20.18 -13.88
C MET A 541 17.55 19.70 -14.86
N LEU A 542 17.59 20.18 -16.10
CA LEU A 542 16.58 19.82 -17.11
C LEU A 542 16.64 18.35 -17.55
N ASN A 543 17.81 17.73 -17.48
CA ASN A 543 17.95 16.30 -17.74
C ASN A 543 17.35 15.42 -16.62
N CYS A 544 17.06 15.99 -15.44
CA CYS A 544 16.64 15.23 -14.28
C CYS A 544 15.13 14.99 -14.12
N HIS A 545 14.21 15.70 -14.80
CA HIS A 545 12.78 15.32 -14.96
C HIS A 545 11.91 16.39 -15.66
N SER A 546 10.70 16.00 -16.06
CA SER A 546 9.65 16.84 -16.67
C SER A 546 8.98 17.90 -15.77
N PHE A 547 9.22 17.90 -14.45
CA PHE A 547 8.57 18.82 -13.50
C PHE A 547 9.19 20.24 -13.45
N TYR A 548 10.27 20.49 -14.19
CA TYR A 548 11.02 21.76 -14.13
C TYR A 548 10.47 22.89 -15.01
N MET A 549 9.31 22.74 -15.64
CA MET A 549 8.72 23.78 -16.51
C MET A 549 8.56 25.13 -15.79
N GLN A 550 8.16 25.15 -14.50
CA GLN A 550 8.03 26.40 -13.73
C GLN A 550 9.38 27.12 -13.51
N TYR A 551 10.48 26.37 -13.38
CA TYR A 551 11.82 26.94 -13.25
C TYR A 551 12.41 27.31 -14.60
N SER A 552 11.95 26.67 -15.69
CA SER A 552 12.35 27.04 -17.05
C SER A 552 11.85 28.44 -17.42
N GLU A 553 10.63 28.83 -17.01
CA GLU A 553 10.11 30.19 -17.19
C GLU A 553 10.93 31.22 -16.42
N ARG A 554 11.20 30.98 -15.13
CA ARG A 554 12.06 31.82 -14.29
C ARG A 554 13.47 31.96 -14.85
N MET A 555 14.03 30.87 -15.36
CA MET A 555 15.37 30.85 -15.97
C MET A 555 15.38 31.60 -17.30
N LEU A 556 14.31 31.53 -18.10
CA LEU A 556 14.14 32.35 -19.31
C LEU A 556 13.98 33.83 -18.96
N GLU A 557 13.30 34.18 -17.87
CA GLU A 557 13.24 35.55 -17.35
C GLU A 557 14.64 36.03 -16.97
N VAL A 558 15.38 35.25 -16.17
CA VAL A 558 16.75 35.56 -15.74
C VAL A 558 17.69 35.67 -16.94
N LEU A 559 17.58 34.80 -17.93
CA LEU A 559 18.35 34.84 -19.18
C LEU A 559 17.97 36.01 -20.10
N SER A 560 16.69 36.42 -20.11
CA SER A 560 16.25 37.60 -20.87
C SER A 560 16.68 38.92 -20.25
N CYS A 561 16.91 38.97 -18.94
CA CYS A 561 17.55 40.13 -18.30
C CYS A 561 18.98 40.39 -18.84
N LEU A 562 19.71 39.36 -19.31
CA LEU A 562 21.03 39.55 -19.92
C LEU A 562 21.00 40.07 -21.36
N SER A 563 19.89 39.89 -22.09
CA SER A 563 19.76 40.51 -23.42
C SER A 563 19.51 42.02 -23.33
N MET A 564 19.23 42.55 -22.13
CA MET A 564 19.04 43.98 -21.87
C MET A 564 20.31 44.69 -21.37
N THR A 565 21.49 44.17 -21.69
CA THR A 565 22.76 44.86 -21.41
C THR A 565 22.98 46.01 -22.39
N ASP A 566 23.60 47.10 -21.93
CA ASP A 566 23.91 48.28 -22.78
C ASP A 566 24.98 47.98 -23.87
N ASP A 567 25.67 46.85 -23.78
CA ASP A 567 26.67 46.41 -24.77
C ASP A 567 26.04 45.51 -25.85
N PRO A 568 25.92 45.96 -27.11
CA PRO A 568 25.24 45.22 -28.17
C PRO A 568 25.89 43.87 -28.48
N GLU A 569 27.21 43.74 -28.32
CA GLU A 569 27.93 42.50 -28.58
C GLU A 569 27.61 41.43 -27.52
N THR A 570 27.61 41.82 -26.25
CA THR A 570 27.23 40.95 -25.12
C THR A 570 25.74 40.58 -25.20
N ALA A 571 24.86 41.54 -25.50
CA ALA A 571 23.42 41.29 -25.67
C ALA A 571 23.15 40.26 -26.79
N ARG A 572 23.86 40.38 -27.91
CA ARG A 572 23.77 39.47 -29.05
C ARG A 572 24.26 38.06 -28.70
N GLU A 573 25.46 37.93 -28.12
CA GLU A 573 26.01 36.62 -27.76
C GLU A 573 25.13 35.92 -26.72
N SER A 574 24.58 36.67 -25.76
CA SER A 574 23.65 36.17 -24.75
C SER A 574 22.34 35.68 -25.36
N THR A 575 21.77 36.44 -26.30
CA THR A 575 20.55 36.06 -27.05
C THR A 575 20.77 34.78 -27.87
N TYR A 576 21.93 34.64 -28.53
CA TYR A 576 22.26 33.41 -29.26
C TYR A 576 22.42 32.19 -28.34
N ARG A 577 23.09 32.36 -27.19
CA ARG A 577 23.25 31.27 -26.21
C ARG A 577 21.91 30.84 -25.64
N LEU A 578 21.03 31.80 -25.34
CA LEU A 578 19.66 31.54 -24.90
C LEU A 578 18.87 30.72 -25.93
N PHE A 579 18.99 31.08 -27.21
CA PHE A 579 18.40 30.29 -28.29
C PHE A 579 19.00 28.88 -28.41
N ARG A 580 20.32 28.72 -28.31
CA ARG A 580 20.96 27.39 -28.36
C ARG A 580 20.53 26.51 -27.20
N PHE A 581 20.43 27.10 -26.03
CA PHE A 581 19.98 26.42 -24.82
C PHE A 581 18.53 25.96 -24.97
N SER A 582 17.62 26.84 -25.43
CA SER A 582 16.22 26.49 -25.61
C SER A 582 16.00 25.38 -26.65
N GLN A 583 16.75 25.42 -27.76
CA GLN A 583 16.73 24.39 -28.80
C GLN A 583 17.21 23.03 -28.28
N LYS A 584 18.34 23.02 -27.55
CA LYS A 584 18.94 21.79 -27.00
C LYS A 584 17.98 21.03 -26.09
N TYR A 585 17.17 21.75 -25.32
CA TYR A 585 16.28 21.19 -24.30
C TYR A 585 14.79 21.21 -24.66
N ARG A 586 14.43 21.63 -25.89
CA ARG A 586 13.02 21.73 -26.36
C ARG A 586 12.10 22.50 -25.42
N LEU A 587 12.63 23.50 -24.71
CA LEU A 587 11.90 24.21 -23.65
C LEU A 587 10.91 25.25 -24.18
N LEU A 588 11.16 25.74 -25.39
CA LEU A 588 10.38 26.83 -25.97
C LEU A 588 9.47 26.31 -27.08
N ASN A 589 8.23 26.78 -27.04
CA ASN A 589 7.33 26.74 -28.19
C ASN A 589 7.98 27.52 -29.37
N GLU A 590 7.63 27.14 -30.60
CA GLU A 590 8.10 27.75 -31.86
C GLU A 590 8.04 29.30 -31.80
N ARG A 591 7.02 29.86 -31.15
CA ARG A 591 6.83 31.29 -30.96
C ARG A 591 7.97 32.00 -30.21
N LEU A 592 8.47 31.42 -29.12
CA LEU A 592 9.51 32.07 -28.31
C LEU A 592 10.89 31.92 -28.94
N SER A 593 11.08 30.85 -29.73
CA SER A 593 12.26 30.71 -30.61
C SER A 593 12.28 31.78 -31.70
N ALA A 594 11.11 32.11 -32.27
CA ALA A 594 10.95 33.20 -33.22
C ALA A 594 11.23 34.57 -32.59
N ASP A 595 10.74 34.84 -31.37
CA ASP A 595 10.98 36.11 -30.67
C ASP A 595 12.48 36.33 -30.36
N LEU A 596 13.19 35.29 -29.89
CA LEU A 596 14.63 35.36 -29.65
C LEU A 596 15.43 35.54 -30.93
N PHE A 597 14.99 34.91 -32.02
CA PHE A 597 15.59 35.09 -33.33
C PHE A 597 15.40 36.53 -33.84
N GLN A 598 14.21 37.08 -33.67
CA GLN A 598 13.90 38.45 -34.05
C GLN A 598 14.78 39.44 -33.28
N MET A 599 14.86 39.27 -31.95
CA MET A 599 15.74 40.06 -31.09
C MET A 599 17.21 39.99 -31.54
N TYR A 600 17.69 38.78 -31.89
CA TYR A 600 19.06 38.61 -32.41
C TYR A 600 19.29 39.36 -33.72
N CYS A 601 18.31 39.36 -34.63
CA CYS A 601 18.38 40.08 -35.89
C CYS A 601 18.36 41.59 -35.70
N ASP A 602 17.55 42.08 -34.77
CA ASP A 602 17.46 43.51 -34.48
C ASP A 602 18.74 44.04 -33.84
N LEU A 603 19.36 43.27 -32.93
CA LEU A 603 20.68 43.59 -32.38
C LEU A 603 21.78 43.65 -33.47
N LEU A 604 21.72 42.77 -34.49
CA LEU A 604 22.65 42.85 -35.62
C LEU A 604 22.44 44.10 -36.48
N LYS A 605 21.19 44.56 -36.64
CA LYS A 605 20.87 45.78 -37.37
C LYS A 605 21.33 47.01 -36.60
N GLU A 606 21.01 47.09 -35.31
CA GLU A 606 21.39 48.20 -34.42
C GLU A 606 22.92 48.33 -34.30
N GLY A 607 23.63 47.22 -34.22
CA GLY A 607 25.10 47.19 -34.23
C GLY A 607 25.74 47.52 -35.59
N GLY A 608 24.94 47.75 -36.64
CA GLY A 608 25.44 47.99 -38.00
C GLY A 608 26.15 46.79 -38.64
N GLN A 609 25.99 45.59 -38.07
CA GLN A 609 26.70 44.39 -38.53
C GLN A 609 25.88 43.53 -39.49
N TRP A 610 24.64 43.92 -39.79
CA TRP A 610 23.75 43.19 -40.70
C TRP A 610 24.31 43.02 -42.13
N TYR A 611 25.21 43.90 -42.58
CA TYR A 611 25.83 43.83 -43.91
C TYR A 611 27.30 43.37 -43.91
N HIS A 612 27.94 43.24 -42.75
CA HIS A 612 29.31 42.72 -42.60
C HIS A 612 29.35 41.76 -41.40
N ILE A 613 28.75 40.59 -41.60
CA ILE A 613 28.81 39.52 -40.60
C ILE A 613 30.12 38.72 -40.77
N ASP A 614 30.66 38.19 -39.68
CA ASP A 614 31.79 37.27 -39.73
C ASP A 614 31.34 35.81 -39.90
N SER A 615 32.31 34.90 -39.99
CA SER A 615 32.02 33.46 -40.12
C SER A 615 31.28 32.87 -38.91
N LYS A 616 31.44 33.46 -37.72
CA LYS A 616 30.78 33.00 -36.50
C LYS A 616 29.30 33.35 -36.57
N ILE A 617 28.96 34.60 -36.84
CA ILE A 617 27.60 35.11 -36.99
C ILE A 617 26.89 34.39 -38.14
N CYS A 618 27.56 34.15 -39.26
CA CYS A 618 26.99 33.39 -40.37
C CYS A 618 26.55 31.97 -39.95
N LYS A 619 27.40 31.24 -39.22
CA LYS A 619 27.05 29.90 -38.68
C LYS A 619 25.89 29.97 -37.69
N GLN A 620 25.84 31.02 -36.86
CA GLN A 620 24.75 31.24 -35.91
C GLN A 620 23.42 31.46 -36.64
N LEU A 621 23.39 32.32 -37.66
CA LEU A 621 22.22 32.58 -38.49
C LEU A 621 21.76 31.35 -39.27
N GLN A 622 22.68 30.53 -39.79
CA GLN A 622 22.34 29.28 -40.47
C GLN A 622 21.65 28.28 -39.52
N LEU A 623 22.08 28.20 -38.26
CA LEU A 623 21.42 27.37 -37.25
C LEU A 623 20.00 27.87 -36.92
N PHE A 624 19.83 29.19 -36.81
CA PHE A 624 18.50 29.79 -36.65
C PHE A 624 17.57 29.48 -37.82
N MET A 625 18.07 29.58 -39.05
CA MET A 625 17.29 29.31 -40.26
C MET A 625 16.73 27.89 -40.32
N VAL A 626 17.45 26.90 -39.78
CA VAL A 626 16.97 25.51 -39.71
C VAL A 626 15.86 25.35 -38.67
N ALA A 627 15.92 26.11 -37.59
CA ALA A 627 14.96 26.01 -36.49
C ALA A 627 13.65 26.77 -36.74
N VAL A 628 13.67 27.85 -37.53
CA VAL A 628 12.50 28.72 -37.74
C VAL A 628 12.30 29.02 -39.24
N PRO A 629 11.86 28.04 -40.06
CA PRO A 629 11.89 28.15 -41.51
C PRO A 629 10.90 29.16 -42.12
N ASP A 630 9.82 29.51 -41.41
CA ASP A 630 8.62 30.16 -41.98
C ASP A 630 8.37 31.61 -41.53
N MET A 631 9.37 32.31 -40.99
CA MET A 631 9.24 33.72 -40.60
C MET A 631 9.42 34.67 -41.79
N GLU A 632 8.70 35.79 -41.81
CA GLU A 632 8.79 36.81 -42.87
C GLU A 632 10.19 37.44 -42.92
N GLU A 633 10.84 37.56 -41.77
CA GLU A 633 12.17 38.12 -41.55
C GLU A 633 13.30 37.18 -41.99
N MET A 634 12.98 35.90 -42.29
CA MET A 634 13.95 34.95 -42.85
C MET A 634 14.54 35.43 -44.16
N GLN A 635 13.80 36.25 -44.93
CA GLN A 635 14.34 36.81 -46.15
C GLN A 635 15.49 37.79 -45.88
N SER A 636 15.40 38.60 -44.82
CA SER A 636 16.47 39.52 -44.43
C SER A 636 17.71 38.74 -43.99
N VAL A 637 17.54 37.69 -43.20
CA VAL A 637 18.66 36.82 -42.78
C VAL A 637 19.30 36.07 -43.94
N ARG A 638 18.49 35.55 -44.87
CA ARG A 638 19.00 34.98 -46.13
C ARG A 638 19.84 35.99 -46.89
N ASN A 639 19.40 37.24 -46.97
CA ASN A 639 20.16 38.30 -47.61
C ASN A 639 21.51 38.52 -46.88
N MET A 640 21.55 38.54 -45.54
CA MET A 640 22.80 38.68 -44.77
C MET A 640 23.78 37.53 -45.03
N ILE A 641 23.30 36.28 -45.02
CA ILE A 641 24.13 35.09 -45.31
C ILE A 641 24.65 35.12 -46.75
N LEU A 642 23.81 35.50 -47.72
CA LEU A 642 24.23 35.65 -49.11
C LEU A 642 25.29 36.74 -49.26
N LEU A 643 25.15 37.88 -48.59
CA LEU A 643 26.15 38.95 -48.58
C LEU A 643 27.47 38.49 -47.96
N TYR A 644 27.43 37.76 -46.84
CA TYR A 644 28.62 37.16 -46.26
C TYR A 644 29.35 36.27 -47.25
N HIS A 645 28.65 35.37 -47.94
CA HIS A 645 29.30 34.51 -48.93
C HIS A 645 29.86 35.31 -50.11
N ILE A 646 29.18 36.38 -50.53
CA ILE A 646 29.71 37.28 -51.57
C ILE A 646 31.00 37.98 -51.08
N GLN A 647 31.06 38.41 -49.83
CA GLN A 647 32.22 39.07 -49.24
C GLN A 647 33.37 38.10 -48.92
N ASP A 648 33.08 36.91 -48.41
CA ASP A 648 34.09 35.88 -48.12
C ASP A 648 34.82 35.48 -49.41
N GLU A 649 34.10 35.42 -50.53
CA GLU A 649 34.65 35.19 -51.86
C GLU A 649 35.56 36.32 -52.34
N LYS A 650 35.27 37.58 -51.97
CA LYS A 650 36.17 38.73 -52.16
C LYS A 650 37.52 38.47 -51.52
N ASN A 651 37.50 37.98 -50.28
CA ASN A 651 38.67 37.77 -49.46
C ASN A 651 39.44 36.48 -49.82
N ASN A 652 38.75 35.43 -50.29
CA ASN A 652 39.29 34.08 -50.50
C ASN A 652 39.47 33.66 -51.97
N PHE A 653 39.53 34.64 -52.88
CA PHE A 653 39.46 34.47 -54.34
C PHE A 653 40.38 33.41 -54.98
N LYS A 654 41.50 33.05 -54.34
CA LYS A 654 42.55 32.20 -54.92
C LYS A 654 42.26 30.70 -54.87
N ILE A 655 41.20 30.23 -54.20
CA ILE A 655 41.13 28.84 -53.72
C ILE A 655 39.99 28.00 -54.32
N ALA A 656 38.89 28.57 -54.85
CA ALA A 656 37.76 27.77 -55.35
C ALA A 656 37.19 28.26 -56.71
N PRO A 657 37.09 27.38 -57.74
CA PRO A 657 36.62 27.75 -59.07
C PRO A 657 35.10 27.74 -59.25
N VAL A 658 34.31 27.40 -58.22
CA VAL A 658 32.87 27.22 -58.36
C VAL A 658 32.16 27.74 -57.12
N PHE A 659 31.27 28.71 -57.31
CA PHE A 659 30.24 29.04 -56.32
C PHE A 659 29.55 27.74 -55.86
N GLN A 660 29.79 27.31 -54.62
CA GLN A 660 28.97 26.25 -54.04
C GLN A 660 27.52 26.73 -54.11
N ARG A 661 26.67 25.97 -54.82
CA ARG A 661 25.33 26.40 -55.22
C ARG A 661 24.57 26.98 -54.02
N PRO A 662 24.18 28.28 -54.03
CA PRO A 662 23.37 28.90 -53.00
C PRO A 662 21.93 28.38 -52.93
N SER A 663 21.60 27.28 -53.62
CA SER A 663 20.24 26.74 -53.71
C SER A 663 19.63 26.45 -52.33
N ALA A 664 20.44 26.29 -51.28
CA ALA A 664 19.98 26.13 -49.90
C ALA A 664 19.41 27.42 -49.27
N TYR A 665 19.82 28.60 -49.73
CA TYR A 665 19.48 29.89 -49.08
C TYR A 665 18.51 30.76 -49.89
N GLY A 666 18.15 30.33 -51.10
CA GLY A 666 17.27 31.09 -51.99
C GLY A 666 17.98 32.25 -52.69
N LYS A 667 17.20 33.21 -53.18
CA LYS A 667 17.71 34.41 -53.88
C LYS A 667 17.54 35.65 -53.01
N MET A 668 18.43 36.63 -53.20
CA MET A 668 18.37 37.91 -52.52
C MET A 668 17.15 38.69 -52.98
N LYS A 669 16.35 39.16 -52.02
CA LYS A 669 15.20 40.04 -52.28
C LYS A 669 15.49 41.44 -51.77
N PHE A 670 15.62 42.39 -52.69
CA PHE A 670 15.85 43.79 -52.36
C PHE A 670 14.60 44.48 -51.77
N SER A 671 13.41 43.94 -52.02
CA SER A 671 12.14 44.51 -51.54
C SER A 671 12.01 44.54 -50.01
N VAL A 672 12.79 43.73 -49.29
CA VAL A 672 12.80 43.68 -47.81
C VAL A 672 13.92 44.52 -47.19
N MET A 673 14.67 45.26 -48.01
CA MET A 673 15.74 46.17 -47.59
C MET A 673 15.28 47.62 -47.75
N SER A 674 15.67 48.49 -46.82
CA SER A 674 15.58 49.94 -47.00
C SER A 674 16.47 50.42 -48.15
N LYS A 675 16.24 51.64 -48.65
CA LYS A 675 16.97 52.15 -49.84
C LYS A 675 18.47 52.28 -49.60
N GLU A 676 18.85 52.66 -48.38
CA GLU A 676 20.23 52.75 -47.93
C GLU A 676 20.91 51.37 -47.94
N GLU A 677 20.22 50.36 -47.40
CA GLU A 677 20.68 48.97 -47.36
C GLU A 677 20.81 48.38 -48.77
N GLN A 678 19.84 48.65 -49.65
CA GLN A 678 19.89 48.25 -51.07
C GLN A 678 21.13 48.85 -51.74
N GLN A 679 21.40 50.14 -51.52
CA GLN A 679 22.56 50.80 -52.12
C GLN A 679 23.88 50.17 -51.64
N LEU A 680 24.04 49.91 -50.34
CA LEU A 680 25.23 49.24 -49.80
C LEU A 680 25.41 47.84 -50.39
N CYS A 681 24.34 47.05 -50.47
CA CYS A 681 24.37 45.73 -51.10
C CYS A 681 24.77 45.82 -52.57
N ILE A 682 24.20 46.76 -53.33
CA ILE A 682 24.53 46.99 -54.74
C ILE A 682 26.02 47.31 -54.89
N GLU A 683 26.56 48.16 -54.04
CA GLU A 683 27.97 48.56 -54.08
C GLU A 683 28.91 47.40 -53.76
N GLU A 684 28.59 46.61 -52.73
CA GLU A 684 29.43 45.49 -52.34
C GLU A 684 29.39 44.37 -53.39
N ILE A 685 28.20 44.01 -53.88
CA ILE A 685 28.05 43.01 -54.94
C ILE A 685 28.82 43.46 -56.18
N ALA A 686 28.64 44.71 -56.62
CA ALA A 686 29.35 45.26 -57.76
C ALA A 686 30.89 45.27 -57.55
N SER A 687 31.36 45.55 -56.33
CA SER A 687 32.78 45.49 -55.97
C SER A 687 33.34 44.09 -56.13
N VAL A 688 32.67 43.08 -55.57
CA VAL A 688 33.12 41.68 -55.66
C VAL A 688 33.10 41.20 -57.11
N LEU A 689 32.06 41.53 -57.86
CA LEU A 689 31.97 41.21 -59.29
C LEU A 689 33.09 41.86 -60.10
N CYS A 690 33.42 43.13 -59.81
CA CYS A 690 34.52 43.85 -60.44
C CYS A 690 35.87 43.17 -60.17
N GLU A 691 36.16 42.84 -58.90
CA GLU A 691 37.39 42.15 -58.52
C GLU A 691 37.46 40.76 -59.17
N ARG A 692 36.34 40.04 -59.26
CA ARG A 692 36.27 38.76 -59.98
C ARG A 692 36.63 38.89 -61.45
N THR A 693 36.09 39.92 -62.08
CA THR A 693 36.31 40.22 -63.50
C THR A 693 37.80 40.46 -63.75
N ILE A 694 38.41 41.30 -62.92
CA ILE A 694 39.83 41.63 -63.02
C ILE A 694 40.72 40.40 -62.79
N ALA A 695 40.30 39.46 -61.94
CA ALA A 695 41.00 38.20 -61.72
C ALA A 695 40.88 37.19 -62.88
N GLY A 696 40.13 37.50 -63.96
CA GLY A 696 39.99 36.65 -65.15
C GLY A 696 38.90 35.58 -65.05
N ASN A 697 37.99 35.69 -64.08
CA ASN A 697 36.91 34.73 -63.84
C ASN A 697 35.51 35.29 -64.18
N THR A 698 35.41 36.31 -65.03
CA THR A 698 34.16 37.06 -65.30
C THR A 698 33.00 36.17 -65.74
N ALA A 699 33.25 35.27 -66.70
CA ALA A 699 32.20 34.44 -67.26
C ALA A 699 31.74 33.29 -66.33
N GLN A 700 32.50 33.00 -65.27
CA GLN A 700 32.11 32.04 -64.23
C GLN A 700 31.24 32.65 -63.14
N ILE A 701 30.72 33.87 -63.33
CA ILE A 701 29.88 34.55 -62.34
C ILE A 701 28.40 34.45 -62.73
N PRO A 702 27.69 33.40 -62.28
CA PRO A 702 26.25 33.31 -62.42
C PRO A 702 25.58 34.24 -61.40
N CYS A 703 25.48 35.53 -61.72
CA CYS A 703 24.69 36.51 -60.95
C CYS A 703 23.26 36.00 -60.67
N ARG A 704 22.73 35.13 -61.56
CA ARG A 704 21.47 34.40 -61.42
C ARG A 704 21.31 33.53 -60.16
N TYR A 705 22.41 33.15 -59.51
CA TYR A 705 22.37 32.35 -58.28
C TYR A 705 22.11 33.19 -57.03
N PHE A 706 22.42 34.48 -57.07
CA PHE A 706 22.24 35.39 -55.94
C PHE A 706 21.03 36.29 -56.10
N LEU A 707 20.69 36.62 -57.34
CA LEU A 707 19.69 37.63 -57.63
C LEU A 707 18.46 37.03 -58.32
N GLU A 708 17.29 37.51 -57.93
CA GLU A 708 16.01 37.08 -58.50
C GLU A 708 15.84 37.56 -59.95
N THR A 709 16.29 36.71 -60.90
CA THR A 709 16.31 36.91 -62.36
C THR A 709 14.97 37.20 -63.05
N SER A 710 13.89 37.53 -62.33
CA SER A 710 12.72 38.11 -63.00
C SER A 710 13.17 39.41 -63.67
N SER A 711 12.88 39.56 -64.96
CA SER A 711 13.34 40.63 -65.86
C SER A 711 12.94 42.06 -65.44
N GLN A 712 12.33 42.23 -64.26
CA GLN A 712 11.78 43.51 -63.77
C GLN A 712 12.41 44.00 -62.45
N ASN A 713 13.49 43.39 -61.93
CA ASN A 713 14.12 43.90 -60.71
C ASN A 713 15.11 45.05 -61.01
N PRO A 714 14.80 46.31 -60.65
CA PRO A 714 15.67 47.46 -60.93
C PRO A 714 17.05 47.36 -60.24
N ALA A 715 17.19 46.53 -59.19
CA ALA A 715 18.46 46.32 -58.52
C ALA A 715 19.53 45.68 -59.43
N HIS A 716 19.14 44.84 -60.40
CA HIS A 716 20.10 44.25 -61.33
C HIS A 716 20.77 45.31 -62.18
N ASP A 717 19.96 46.17 -62.80
CA ASP A 717 20.46 47.27 -63.63
C ASP A 717 21.43 48.14 -62.83
N LEU A 718 21.09 48.46 -61.58
CA LEU A 718 21.96 49.22 -60.68
C LEU A 718 23.28 48.49 -60.35
N ILE A 719 23.25 47.19 -60.06
CA ILE A 719 24.45 46.37 -59.81
C ILE A 719 25.36 46.36 -61.02
N PHE A 720 24.81 46.10 -62.22
CA PHE A 720 25.60 46.02 -63.44
C PHE A 720 26.15 47.39 -63.85
N ARG A 721 25.38 48.48 -63.71
CA ARG A 721 25.89 49.86 -63.91
C ARG A 721 27.02 50.18 -62.95
N LYS A 722 26.88 49.82 -61.67
CA LYS A 722 27.92 50.06 -60.66
C LYS A 722 29.15 49.20 -60.96
N TRP A 723 28.97 47.93 -61.32
CA TRP A 723 30.04 47.00 -61.71
C TRP A 723 30.80 47.54 -62.92
N PHE A 724 30.10 47.98 -63.96
CA PHE A 724 30.68 48.61 -65.15
C PHE A 724 31.49 49.87 -64.78
N SER A 725 30.94 50.74 -63.94
CA SER A 725 31.62 51.94 -63.47
C SER A 725 32.88 51.63 -62.65
N LEU A 726 32.83 50.60 -61.79
CA LEU A 726 33.99 50.14 -61.01
C LEU A 726 35.06 49.55 -61.93
N LEU A 727 34.66 48.75 -62.92
CA LEU A 727 35.58 48.15 -63.89
C LEU A 727 36.31 49.21 -64.70
N LEU A 728 35.61 50.25 -65.18
CA LEU A 728 36.22 51.40 -65.85
C LEU A 728 37.30 52.10 -64.99
N LYS A 729 37.13 52.11 -63.67
CA LYS A 729 38.04 52.79 -62.73
C LYS A 729 39.20 51.90 -62.28
N GLN A 730 38.95 50.61 -62.08
CA GLN A 730 39.86 49.70 -61.38
C GLN A 730 40.59 48.72 -62.30
N SER A 731 40.10 48.47 -63.52
CA SER A 731 40.70 47.47 -64.41
C SER A 731 42.12 47.86 -64.85
N PRO A 732 43.06 46.89 -64.93
CA PRO A 732 44.37 47.11 -65.54
C PRO A 732 44.25 47.60 -66.98
N LYS A 733 45.00 48.65 -67.36
CA LYS A 733 44.90 49.29 -68.69
C LYS A 733 45.06 48.33 -69.87
N ASN A 734 45.87 47.28 -69.71
CA ASN A 734 46.14 46.26 -70.74
C ASN A 734 45.02 45.22 -70.90
N GLN A 735 44.12 45.09 -69.91
CA GLN A 735 43.01 44.13 -69.92
C GLN A 735 41.65 44.82 -69.97
N GLN A 736 41.60 46.13 -69.69
CA GLN A 736 40.38 46.93 -69.59
C GLN A 736 39.43 46.74 -70.77
N LEU A 737 39.93 46.76 -72.01
CA LEU A 737 39.10 46.58 -73.21
C LEU A 737 38.42 45.21 -73.27
N HIS A 738 39.18 44.15 -72.99
CA HIS A 738 38.69 42.77 -72.98
C HIS A 738 37.61 42.57 -71.91
N LEU A 739 37.90 43.01 -70.68
CA LEU A 739 36.98 42.88 -69.55
C LEU A 739 35.68 43.69 -69.76
N LEU A 740 35.77 44.88 -70.38
CA LEU A 740 34.59 45.68 -70.73
C LEU A 740 33.77 45.02 -71.84
N ALA A 741 34.41 44.47 -72.86
CA ALA A 741 33.72 43.75 -73.93
C ALA A 741 33.00 42.50 -73.38
N GLU A 742 33.65 41.77 -72.48
CA GLU A 742 33.07 40.63 -71.78
C GLU A 742 31.85 41.05 -70.94
N LEU A 743 31.99 42.09 -70.10
CA LEU A 743 30.91 42.58 -69.26
C LEU A 743 29.73 43.12 -70.08
N LEU A 744 29.96 43.87 -71.16
CA LEU A 744 28.89 44.36 -72.04
C LEU A 744 28.11 43.21 -72.67
N THR A 745 28.80 42.13 -73.02
CA THR A 745 28.17 40.94 -73.57
C THR A 745 27.34 40.19 -72.52
N ILE A 746 27.85 40.08 -71.29
CA ILE A 746 27.11 39.54 -70.15
C ILE A 746 25.87 40.40 -69.84
N MET A 747 26.02 41.73 -69.82
CA MET A 747 24.93 42.68 -69.60
C MET A 747 23.82 42.50 -70.63
N TYR A 748 24.17 42.35 -71.92
CA TYR A 748 23.20 42.07 -72.98
C TYR A 748 22.51 40.72 -72.82
N ALA A 749 23.27 39.69 -72.47
CA ALA A 749 22.75 38.33 -72.35
C ALA A 749 21.79 38.15 -71.17
N TYR A 750 22.02 38.87 -70.07
CA TYR A 750 21.31 38.65 -68.81
C TYR A 750 20.41 39.79 -68.36
N CYS A 751 20.52 40.99 -68.94
CA CYS A 751 19.81 42.16 -68.45
C CYS A 751 19.30 43.07 -69.59
N GLU A 752 18.12 43.67 -69.39
CA GLU A 752 17.56 44.69 -70.29
C GLU A 752 18.20 46.07 -70.03
N ILE A 753 19.53 46.14 -69.98
CA ILE A 753 20.24 47.38 -69.67
C ILE A 753 20.33 48.26 -70.92
N ASN A 754 20.15 49.56 -70.74
CA ASN A 754 20.39 50.53 -71.80
C ASN A 754 21.89 50.62 -72.11
N LEU A 755 22.35 49.86 -73.10
CA LEU A 755 23.74 49.86 -73.56
C LEU A 755 24.18 51.19 -74.16
N GLN A 756 23.27 52.08 -74.58
CA GLN A 756 23.62 53.42 -75.03
C GLN A 756 24.24 54.23 -73.88
N GLU A 757 23.70 54.13 -72.67
CA GLU A 757 24.25 54.84 -71.50
C GLU A 757 25.68 54.36 -71.18
N GLN A 758 25.96 53.07 -71.37
CA GLN A 758 27.31 52.53 -71.19
C GLN A 758 28.28 53.08 -72.24
N GLY A 759 27.82 53.26 -73.48
CA GLY A 759 28.57 53.96 -74.53
C GLY A 759 28.98 55.38 -74.13
N GLU A 760 28.10 56.12 -73.46
CA GLU A 760 28.45 57.44 -72.92
C GLU A 760 29.53 57.35 -71.82
N GLN A 761 29.43 56.37 -70.92
CA GLN A 761 30.42 56.16 -69.85
C GLN A 761 31.79 55.79 -70.41
N ILE A 762 31.85 54.97 -71.47
CA ILE A 762 33.08 54.61 -72.20
C ILE A 762 33.75 55.84 -72.80
N PHE A 763 32.97 56.72 -73.44
CA PHE A 763 33.49 58.00 -73.96
C PHE A 763 34.06 58.86 -72.84
N ARG A 764 33.33 59.01 -71.73
CA ARG A 764 33.78 59.80 -70.57
C ARG A 764 35.04 59.23 -69.91
N ALA A 765 35.22 57.91 -69.96
CA ALA A 765 36.44 57.24 -69.50
C ALA A 765 37.64 57.38 -70.46
N GLY A 766 37.45 57.98 -71.64
CA GLY A 766 38.51 58.21 -72.62
C GLY A 766 38.92 56.96 -73.41
N ILE A 767 38.08 55.92 -73.43
CA ILE A 767 38.32 54.68 -74.15
C ILE A 767 37.92 54.87 -75.61
N LYS A 768 38.83 54.56 -76.55
CA LYS A 768 38.55 54.72 -77.98
C LYS A 768 37.55 53.66 -78.44
N LEU A 769 36.45 54.10 -79.04
CA LEU A 769 35.40 53.21 -79.58
C LEU A 769 35.95 52.15 -80.55
N ARG A 770 36.93 52.51 -81.39
CA ARG A 770 37.58 51.58 -82.34
C ARG A 770 38.21 50.37 -81.65
N ASP A 771 38.85 50.60 -80.51
CA ASP A 771 39.59 49.55 -79.80
C ASP A 771 38.61 48.60 -79.12
N LEU A 772 37.54 49.13 -78.51
CA LEU A 772 36.44 48.32 -77.97
C LEU A 772 35.69 47.54 -79.06
N THR A 773 35.51 48.14 -80.24
CA THR A 773 34.87 47.48 -81.40
C THR A 773 35.68 46.28 -81.87
N SER A 774 37.02 46.41 -81.89
CA SER A 774 37.91 45.31 -82.25
C SER A 774 37.78 44.15 -81.26
N GLU A 775 37.63 44.45 -79.98
CA GLU A 775 37.54 43.44 -78.93
C GLU A 775 36.16 42.74 -78.90
N LEU A 776 35.07 43.48 -79.09
CA LEU A 776 33.72 42.88 -79.23
C LEU A 776 33.59 41.97 -80.46
N ARG A 777 34.42 42.19 -81.49
CA ARG A 777 34.49 41.34 -82.68
C ARG A 777 35.49 40.17 -82.56
N ASN A 778 36.18 40.05 -81.42
CA ASN A 778 37.10 38.97 -81.17
C ASN A 778 36.30 37.65 -81.02
N GLN A 779 36.55 36.68 -81.90
CA GLN A 779 35.86 35.38 -81.86
C GLN A 779 36.19 34.59 -80.59
N ASP A 780 37.36 34.81 -79.99
CA ASP A 780 37.77 34.16 -78.74
C ASP A 780 36.87 34.60 -77.58
N LEU A 781 36.37 35.85 -77.60
CA LEU A 781 35.44 36.35 -76.58
C LEU A 781 34.13 35.54 -76.57
N LEU A 782 33.54 35.30 -77.75
CA LEU A 782 32.34 34.49 -77.88
C LEU A 782 32.59 33.04 -77.45
N LEU A 783 33.75 32.48 -77.80
CA LEU A 783 34.13 31.13 -77.42
C LEU A 783 34.26 31.00 -75.90
N ILE A 784 34.95 31.93 -75.24
CA ILE A 784 35.12 31.98 -73.78
C ILE A 784 33.76 32.12 -73.10
N LEU A 785 32.90 33.01 -73.56
CA LEU A 785 31.56 33.20 -73.00
C LEU A 785 30.68 31.95 -73.15
N HIS A 786 30.71 31.30 -74.32
CA HIS A 786 29.98 30.06 -74.57
C HIS A 786 30.49 28.90 -73.71
N GLN A 787 31.81 28.75 -73.56
CA GLN A 787 32.43 27.75 -72.68
C GLN A 787 32.01 27.93 -71.22
N ASN A 788 31.74 29.17 -70.82
CA ASN A 788 31.26 29.51 -69.48
C ASN A 788 29.72 29.57 -69.37
N GLY A 789 28.99 29.12 -70.40
CA GLY A 789 27.54 28.94 -70.35
C GLY A 789 26.70 30.19 -70.63
N VAL A 790 27.32 31.28 -71.08
CA VAL A 790 26.62 32.47 -71.58
C VAL A 790 26.27 32.23 -73.04
N ARG A 791 24.98 32.01 -73.34
CA ARG A 791 24.51 31.79 -74.71
C ARG A 791 24.08 33.12 -75.31
N VAL A 792 24.80 33.58 -76.31
CA VAL A 792 24.51 34.84 -76.99
C VAL A 792 24.36 34.56 -78.48
N PRO A 793 23.27 34.98 -79.15
CA PRO A 793 23.17 34.83 -80.59
C PRO A 793 24.26 35.63 -81.28
N GLU A 794 24.80 35.15 -82.41
CA GLU A 794 25.87 35.84 -83.15
C GLU A 794 25.50 37.29 -83.52
N THR A 795 24.22 37.56 -83.72
CA THR A 795 23.68 38.89 -84.02
C THR A 795 23.77 39.86 -82.84
N ALA A 796 23.95 39.38 -81.60
CA ALA A 796 24.01 40.22 -80.41
C ALA A 796 25.19 41.17 -80.41
N MET A 797 26.34 40.78 -80.95
CA MET A 797 27.52 41.63 -80.94
C MET A 797 27.30 42.89 -81.77
N GLU A 798 26.62 42.77 -82.90
CA GLU A 798 26.26 43.94 -83.71
C GLU A 798 25.18 44.79 -83.01
N VAL A 799 24.25 44.19 -82.26
CA VAL A 799 23.28 44.94 -81.46
C VAL A 799 23.95 45.71 -80.31
N ILE A 800 24.84 45.06 -79.56
CA ILE A 800 25.65 45.68 -78.50
C ILE A 800 26.47 46.83 -79.10
N LEU A 801 27.17 46.56 -80.21
CA LEU A 801 28.02 47.53 -80.86
C LEU A 801 27.21 48.73 -81.36
N GLN A 802 26.06 48.51 -81.98
CA GLN A 802 25.19 49.58 -82.46
C GLN A 802 24.69 50.46 -81.29
N ALA A 803 24.26 49.85 -80.20
CA ALA A 803 23.79 50.59 -79.02
C ALA A 803 24.91 51.38 -78.35
N VAL A 804 26.05 50.75 -78.08
CA VAL A 804 27.23 51.39 -77.48
C VAL A 804 27.76 52.51 -78.37
N THR A 805 27.85 52.30 -79.69
CA THR A 805 28.29 53.31 -80.67
C THR A 805 27.36 54.51 -80.69
N SER A 806 26.04 54.27 -80.69
CA SER A 806 25.04 55.35 -80.66
C SER A 806 25.21 56.20 -79.40
N GLY A 807 25.32 55.58 -78.23
CA GLY A 807 25.57 56.28 -76.97
C GLY A 807 26.89 57.05 -76.94
N TYR A 808 27.96 56.42 -77.41
CA TYR A 808 29.29 57.02 -77.50
C TYR A 808 29.28 58.30 -78.35
N HIS A 809 28.69 58.25 -79.55
CA HIS A 809 28.59 59.42 -80.42
C HIS A 809 27.64 60.50 -79.88
N ASN A 810 26.57 60.12 -79.19
CA ASN A 810 25.70 61.09 -78.51
C ASN A 810 26.50 61.86 -77.44
N ALA A 811 27.30 61.17 -76.62
CA ALA A 811 28.17 61.81 -75.63
C ALA A 811 29.29 62.65 -76.28
N GLU A 812 29.86 62.19 -77.39
CA GLU A 812 30.87 62.92 -78.16
C GLU A 812 30.30 64.21 -78.76
N GLN A 813 29.12 64.14 -79.39
CA GLN A 813 28.41 65.31 -79.91
C GLN A 813 28.04 66.28 -78.79
N ASN A 814 27.50 65.79 -77.67
CA ASN A 814 27.14 66.62 -76.51
C ASN A 814 28.37 67.27 -75.85
N SER A 815 29.50 66.57 -75.77
CA SER A 815 30.78 67.11 -75.27
C SER A 815 31.35 68.16 -76.23
N THR A 816 31.29 67.91 -77.54
CA THR A 816 31.74 68.84 -78.58
C THR A 816 30.85 70.09 -78.60
N PHE A 817 29.52 69.93 -78.52
CA PHE A 817 28.57 71.03 -78.36
C PHE A 817 28.80 71.78 -77.04
N GLY A 818 29.12 71.09 -75.94
CA GLY A 818 29.48 71.70 -74.66
C GLY A 818 30.77 72.52 -74.75
N GLN A 819 31.80 72.00 -75.44
CA GLN A 819 33.05 72.71 -75.70
C GLN A 819 32.85 73.91 -76.64
N ILE A 820 32.01 73.78 -77.67
CA ILE A 820 31.63 74.88 -78.57
C ILE A 820 30.82 75.93 -77.81
N LYS A 821 29.84 75.53 -76.99
CA LYS A 821 29.04 76.43 -76.15
C LYS A 821 29.91 77.15 -75.12
N ASN A 822 30.87 76.47 -74.49
CA ASN A 822 31.81 77.08 -73.56
C ASN A 822 32.82 78.00 -74.26
N LYS A 823 33.28 77.64 -75.48
CA LYS A 823 34.09 78.54 -76.33
C LYS A 823 33.30 79.76 -76.80
N LEU A 824 32.03 79.60 -77.18
CA LEU A 824 31.13 80.69 -77.57
C LEU A 824 30.75 81.58 -76.38
N ALA A 825 30.54 81.01 -75.19
CA ALA A 825 30.34 81.77 -73.95
C ALA A 825 31.60 82.57 -73.58
N GLY A 826 32.79 81.96 -73.69
CA GLY A 826 34.07 82.65 -73.50
C GLY A 826 34.36 83.73 -74.57
N LEU A 827 33.92 83.53 -75.81
CA LEU A 827 33.96 84.55 -76.87
C LEU A 827 32.95 85.68 -76.61
N GLY A 828 31.75 85.36 -76.10
CA GLY A 828 30.74 86.33 -75.69
C GLY A 828 31.18 87.19 -74.50
N GLU A 829 31.90 86.62 -73.53
CA GLU A 829 32.55 87.39 -72.46
C GLU A 829 33.68 88.29 -72.98
N LYS A 830 34.47 87.81 -73.95
CA LYS A 830 35.48 88.65 -74.63
C LYS A 830 34.83 89.78 -75.43
N PHE A 831 33.71 89.53 -76.11
CA PHE A 831 32.93 90.54 -76.85
C PHE A 831 32.20 91.55 -75.96
N ARG A 832 31.88 91.18 -74.71
CA ARG A 832 31.35 92.14 -73.70
C ARG A 832 32.44 93.00 -73.05
N ARG A 833 33.70 92.55 -73.10
CA ARG A 833 34.86 93.27 -72.56
C ARG A 833 35.54 94.19 -73.59
N SER A 834 35.32 93.95 -74.89
CA SER A 834 35.63 94.87 -75.99
C SER A 834 34.47 95.83 -76.24
#